data_AF-A0AAU5X2Q4-F1
#
_entry.id   AF-A0AAU5X2Q4-F1
#
_cell.length_a   1.000
_cell.length_b   1.000
_cell.length_c   1.000
_cell.angle_alpha   90.00
_cell.angle_beta   90.00
_cell.angle_gamma   90.00
#
_symmetry.space_group_name_H-M   'P 1'
#
loop_
_entity.id
_entity.type
_entity.pdbx_description
1 polymer ?
#
loop_
_entity_poly.entity_id
_entity_poly.type
_entity_poly.pdbx_seq_one_letter_code
_entity_poly.pdbx_strand_id
1 'polypeptide(L)'
;MEPGFTVTVNGVAREVAAGPERSLLEVLREELGITGPKLGCGEGMCGACTVLLGRRAVTACTTPAGEAAGHQVTTVEGLAEDGLLHPVQQAWMETGAMQCGYCTPGWLTGCAALLARVPHPDDARIDAELAGHLCRCCTYPRIRAAVHRAAELMEQPESLEPVPVPAAEPAVAAGAATRPWDLVASDPDAFLAGLPEGLVSVAERETAPGVLTTSTRAWLHVGPDGVVTAFTGKVEAGQGTRGALSLLVAEELRVPPGAVRVLMGDTGVSPFDMGTFGSRSIPDAAPLLCRAAAAARRVLREAAAQRFGLAEADVTLAEGMAVGPDGAPSASFGELVTGMRRVEQARADEQVTDPDAWRRAGRPARSAAAGTAVTGSKRFPSNLAVPGMLHGCVLRAPAYGARLLGLDLAAAQAMPGIQVVRDGDFVGVVAPTAREARAAVTAIAADWELTPQPGPAELEAYLRAHPAEGQGHSAPYRHAAGDVDAALASGPLRLEATYKTAYVAHVPLEPRVALARWESGRLTVWTGTSTPFRARGELAEALGLDEAAVQVIVPDYGGGFGGKHGAAAALEAARLARAAGGPVKVAWSREEEFRWGYLRPAAVIDVAASADAAGQLTGWSFTNINSGRAGIDTPYRVPSRRIAYQPADSPLPQGSYRALAATANSFARESHMDEMARLAGADPLVFRLDHLDDERLATVLRRAADRIGWDRHDQQPAGHGLGLACGWEKGGRVATAAEVRVDDDGRLHVLRLVTAFDCGAVIDPANLANQVEGATVMGLGGALFEQVDFADGVIRNASLSQYRVPRLPDVPPVEAILIDRPDQPSAGGGETPLIAVAPALANAIRAATGTRIRSMPLAPNGKVSRA
;
A
#
# COMPACT_ATOMS: atom_id res chain seq x y z
N MET A 1 18.72 -26.36 -32.56
CA MET A 1 19.09 -25.40 -31.50
C MET A 1 19.79 -24.26 -32.18
N GLU A 2 19.24 -23.04 -32.06
CA GLU A 2 20.03 -21.85 -32.40
C GLU A 2 21.26 -21.79 -31.49
N PRO A 3 22.41 -21.34 -31.97
CA PRO A 3 23.58 -21.15 -31.11
C PRO A 3 23.24 -20.11 -30.04
N GLY A 4 23.54 -20.44 -28.78
CA GLY A 4 23.46 -19.47 -27.68
C GLY A 4 24.38 -18.27 -27.92
N PHE A 5 24.20 -17.22 -27.14
CA PHE A 5 25.03 -16.02 -27.20
C PHE A 5 25.47 -15.58 -25.80
N THR A 6 26.58 -14.85 -25.73
CA THR A 6 27.13 -14.37 -24.46
C THR A 6 26.62 -12.96 -24.15
N VAL A 7 26.19 -12.74 -22.91
CA VAL A 7 25.87 -11.41 -22.36
C VAL A 7 26.73 -11.15 -21.13
N THR A 8 27.32 -9.96 -21.02
CA THR A 8 28.03 -9.56 -19.80
C THR A 8 27.07 -8.80 -18.90
N VAL A 9 26.73 -9.38 -17.74
CA VAL A 9 25.81 -8.75 -16.78
C VAL A 9 26.55 -8.47 -15.47
N ASN A 10 26.56 -7.22 -15.04
CA ASN A 10 27.25 -6.75 -13.83
C ASN A 10 28.73 -7.18 -13.81
N GLY A 11 29.39 -7.13 -14.97
CA GLY A 11 30.81 -7.44 -15.14
C GLY A 11 31.11 -8.92 -15.33
N VAL A 12 30.08 -9.79 -15.29
CA VAL A 12 30.21 -11.24 -15.44
C VAL A 12 29.65 -11.68 -16.78
N ALA A 13 30.50 -12.26 -17.64
CA ALA A 13 30.08 -12.90 -18.87
C ALA A 13 29.25 -14.16 -18.58
N ARG A 14 28.09 -14.30 -19.23
CA ARG A 14 27.14 -15.38 -19.04
C ARG A 14 26.67 -15.91 -20.40
N GLU A 15 26.70 -17.22 -20.56
CA GLU A 15 26.11 -17.89 -21.71
C GLU A 15 24.58 -17.90 -21.58
N VAL A 16 23.92 -17.55 -22.67
CA VAL A 16 22.46 -17.50 -22.77
C VAL A 16 22.02 -18.51 -23.83
N ALA A 17 21.21 -19.48 -23.41
CA ALA A 17 20.60 -20.49 -24.27
C ALA A 17 19.32 -19.99 -24.96
N ALA A 18 18.73 -18.89 -24.47
CA ALA A 18 17.61 -18.20 -25.12
C ALA A 18 17.90 -17.83 -26.59
N GLY A 19 16.89 -17.88 -27.44
CA GLY A 19 16.95 -17.20 -28.74
C GLY A 19 17.06 -15.68 -28.55
N PRO A 20 17.72 -14.95 -29.48
CA PRO A 20 18.01 -13.52 -29.36
C PRO A 20 16.76 -12.62 -29.31
N GLU A 21 15.62 -13.12 -29.80
CA GLU A 21 14.33 -12.41 -29.82
C GLU A 21 13.61 -12.39 -28.46
N ARG A 22 14.02 -13.23 -27.50
CA ARG A 22 13.43 -13.19 -26.14
C ARG A 22 13.71 -11.84 -25.50
N SER A 23 12.79 -11.34 -24.68
CA SER A 23 13.06 -10.08 -23.97
C SER A 23 14.23 -10.23 -23.00
N LEU A 24 15.03 -9.18 -22.88
CA LEU A 24 16.16 -9.11 -21.96
C LEU A 24 15.69 -9.35 -20.50
N LEU A 25 14.49 -8.91 -20.14
CA LEU A 25 13.93 -9.14 -18.81
C LEU A 25 13.73 -10.62 -18.51
N GLU A 26 13.20 -11.38 -19.47
CA GLU A 26 13.02 -12.83 -19.31
C GLU A 26 14.35 -13.55 -19.14
N VAL A 27 15.37 -13.19 -19.94
CA VAL A 27 16.71 -13.76 -19.83
C VAL A 27 17.31 -13.44 -18.46
N LEU A 28 17.30 -12.18 -18.04
CA LEU A 28 17.86 -11.76 -16.76
C LEU A 28 17.21 -12.50 -15.58
N ARG A 29 15.88 -12.60 -15.55
CA ARG A 29 15.15 -13.12 -14.40
C ARG A 29 15.02 -14.62 -14.38
N GLU A 30 14.57 -15.21 -15.48
CA GLU A 30 14.15 -16.60 -15.52
C GLU A 30 15.30 -17.55 -15.87
N GLU A 31 16.33 -17.05 -16.58
CA GLU A 31 17.49 -17.86 -16.97
C GLU A 31 18.73 -17.57 -16.12
N LEU A 32 19.03 -16.28 -15.87
CA LEU A 32 20.22 -15.88 -15.12
C LEU A 32 19.99 -15.68 -13.62
N GLY A 33 18.73 -15.70 -13.15
CA GLY A 33 18.37 -15.53 -11.74
C GLY A 33 18.58 -14.11 -11.18
N ILE A 34 18.76 -13.11 -12.05
CA ILE A 34 18.98 -11.71 -11.68
C ILE A 34 17.62 -11.02 -11.57
N THR A 35 17.17 -10.80 -10.33
CA THR A 35 15.77 -10.44 -10.04
C THR A 35 15.55 -8.97 -9.71
N GLY A 36 16.58 -8.14 -9.70
CA GLY A 36 16.51 -6.69 -9.49
C GLY A 36 15.58 -5.99 -10.46
N PRO A 37 15.75 -6.15 -11.79
CA PRO A 37 14.78 -5.65 -12.77
C PRO A 37 13.42 -6.34 -12.57
N LYS A 38 12.35 -5.56 -12.40
CA LYS A 38 11.03 -6.08 -12.02
C LYS A 38 10.05 -6.08 -13.20
N LEU A 39 9.24 -7.14 -13.31
CA LEU A 39 8.11 -7.18 -14.23
C LEU A 39 6.92 -6.40 -13.62
N GLY A 40 6.62 -5.22 -14.16
CA GLY A 40 5.49 -4.40 -13.72
C GLY A 40 4.34 -4.33 -14.72
N CYS A 41 4.63 -3.99 -15.98
CA CYS A 41 3.65 -3.94 -17.06
C CYS A 41 3.91 -4.91 -18.22
N GLY A 42 5.17 -5.12 -18.59
CA GLY A 42 5.52 -5.88 -19.79
C GLY A 42 5.44 -5.08 -21.09
N GLU A 43 5.13 -3.77 -21.01
CA GLU A 43 4.83 -2.91 -22.16
C GLU A 43 5.81 -1.73 -22.29
N GLY A 44 6.87 -1.68 -21.48
CA GLY A 44 7.80 -0.53 -21.43
C GLY A 44 7.25 0.73 -20.74
N MET A 45 6.00 0.72 -20.26
CA MET A 45 5.31 1.93 -19.76
C MET A 45 5.59 2.33 -18.30
N CYS A 46 6.13 1.44 -17.47
CA CYS A 46 6.32 1.69 -16.03
C CYS A 46 7.77 1.89 -15.57
N GLY A 47 8.77 1.55 -16.41
CA GLY A 47 10.19 1.65 -16.06
C GLY A 47 10.68 0.73 -14.92
N ALA A 48 9.86 -0.14 -14.34
CA ALA A 48 10.28 -1.01 -13.22
C ALA A 48 11.37 -2.04 -13.61
N CYS A 49 11.53 -2.29 -14.91
CA CYS A 49 12.51 -3.19 -15.49
C CYS A 49 13.72 -2.47 -16.11
N THR A 50 13.90 -1.18 -15.85
CA THR A 50 15.00 -0.41 -16.44
C THR A 50 16.35 -1.02 -16.03
N VAL A 51 17.23 -1.15 -17.03
CA VAL A 51 18.65 -1.55 -16.89
C VAL A 51 19.51 -0.64 -17.77
N LEU A 52 20.81 -0.62 -17.55
CA LEU A 52 21.75 0.05 -18.45
C LEU A 52 22.29 -0.96 -19.45
N LEU A 53 22.20 -0.62 -20.74
CA LEU A 53 22.89 -1.30 -21.82
C LEU A 53 24.05 -0.41 -22.29
N GLY A 54 25.26 -0.74 -21.86
CA GLY A 54 26.37 0.22 -21.82
C GLY A 54 26.01 1.40 -20.91
N ARG A 55 25.92 2.61 -21.49
CA ARG A 55 25.49 3.83 -20.76
C ARG A 55 24.03 4.21 -21.00
N ARG A 56 23.29 3.45 -21.81
CA ARG A 56 21.92 3.77 -22.23
C ARG A 56 20.93 3.05 -21.32
N ALA A 57 20.02 3.79 -20.69
CA ALA A 57 18.87 3.18 -20.01
C ALA A 57 17.89 2.59 -21.02
N VAL A 58 17.48 1.34 -20.80
CA VAL A 58 16.52 0.62 -21.64
C VAL A 58 15.50 -0.11 -20.79
N THR A 59 14.29 -0.29 -21.31
CA THR A 59 13.25 -1.11 -20.68
C THR A 59 13.44 -2.58 -21.07
N ALA A 60 13.96 -3.40 -20.15
CA ALA A 60 14.33 -4.78 -20.44
C ALA A 60 13.16 -5.66 -20.93
N CYS A 61 11.91 -5.34 -20.57
CA CYS A 61 10.74 -6.13 -21.00
C CYS A 61 10.42 -6.01 -22.51
N THR A 62 10.86 -4.94 -23.17
CA THR A 62 10.62 -4.70 -24.60
C THR A 62 11.91 -4.71 -25.42
N THR A 63 13.06 -4.86 -24.78
CA THR A 63 14.36 -4.94 -25.46
C THR A 63 14.67 -6.41 -25.76
N PRO A 64 14.87 -6.81 -27.03
CA PRO A 64 15.37 -8.14 -27.37
C PRO A 64 16.72 -8.42 -26.70
N ALA A 65 16.91 -9.64 -26.20
CA ALA A 65 18.12 -10.02 -25.48
C ALA A 65 19.34 -10.04 -26.41
N GLY A 66 19.16 -10.31 -27.71
CA GLY A 66 20.21 -10.24 -28.71
C GLY A 66 20.86 -8.85 -28.84
N GLU A 67 20.12 -7.77 -28.55
CA GLU A 67 20.71 -6.41 -28.48
C GLU A 67 21.73 -6.27 -27.34
N ALA A 68 21.68 -7.16 -26.34
CA ALA A 68 22.65 -7.17 -25.24
C ALA A 68 23.96 -7.87 -25.59
N ALA A 69 24.02 -8.59 -26.72
CA ALA A 69 25.24 -9.25 -27.16
C ALA A 69 26.36 -8.22 -27.40
N GLY A 70 27.54 -8.46 -26.81
CA GLY A 70 28.70 -7.56 -26.92
C GLY A 70 28.61 -6.26 -26.10
N HIS A 71 27.54 -6.08 -25.33
CA HIS A 71 27.37 -4.93 -24.43
C HIS A 71 27.38 -5.37 -22.96
N GLN A 72 27.83 -4.46 -22.09
CA GLN A 72 27.68 -4.59 -20.64
C GLN A 72 26.23 -4.24 -20.25
N VAL A 73 25.55 -5.17 -19.58
CA VAL A 73 24.27 -4.92 -18.93
C VAL A 73 24.52 -4.64 -17.45
N THR A 74 24.15 -3.45 -16.97
CA THR A 74 24.21 -3.11 -15.54
C THR A 74 22.80 -3.03 -14.96
N THR A 75 22.51 -3.89 -13.99
CA THR A 75 21.27 -3.88 -13.21
C THR A 75 21.47 -3.10 -11.90
N VAL A 76 20.42 -2.99 -11.07
CA VAL A 76 20.54 -2.31 -9.76
C VAL A 76 21.59 -2.97 -8.86
N GLU A 77 21.74 -4.29 -8.95
CA GLU A 77 22.73 -5.07 -8.19
C GLU A 77 24.18 -4.69 -8.58
N GLY A 78 24.38 -4.24 -9.83
CA GLY A 78 25.68 -3.85 -10.35
C GLY A 78 26.00 -2.37 -10.24
N LEU A 79 25.16 -1.57 -9.56
CA LEU A 79 25.47 -0.15 -9.32
C LEU A 79 26.50 0.04 -8.21
N ALA A 80 26.51 -0.83 -7.20
CA ALA A 80 27.47 -0.77 -6.11
C ALA A 80 28.83 -1.27 -6.60
N GLU A 81 29.90 -0.54 -6.25
CA GLU A 81 31.28 -0.82 -6.63
C GLU A 81 32.16 -0.83 -5.37
N ASP A 82 33.16 -1.72 -5.32
CA ASP A 82 34.13 -1.83 -4.21
C ASP A 82 33.52 -1.95 -2.79
N GLY A 83 32.31 -2.51 -2.69
CA GLY A 83 31.59 -2.68 -1.43
C GLY A 83 30.90 -1.41 -0.91
N LEU A 84 30.90 -0.32 -1.68
CA LEU A 84 30.21 0.93 -1.39
C LEU A 84 28.93 1.07 -2.20
N LEU A 85 27.94 1.77 -1.64
CA LEU A 85 26.74 2.14 -2.36
C LEU A 85 27.06 3.14 -3.48
N HIS A 86 26.35 3.02 -4.60
CA HIS A 86 26.32 4.09 -5.60
C HIS A 86 25.66 5.36 -5.00
N PRO A 87 26.08 6.59 -5.37
CA PRO A 87 25.45 7.83 -4.94
C PRO A 87 23.91 7.83 -5.00
N VAL A 88 23.34 7.34 -6.11
CA VAL A 88 21.88 7.20 -6.26
C VAL A 88 21.24 6.24 -5.25
N GLN A 89 21.91 5.14 -4.89
CA GLN A 89 21.39 4.18 -3.91
C GLN A 89 21.34 4.81 -2.52
N GLN A 90 22.43 5.47 -2.11
CA GLN A 90 22.51 6.16 -0.83
C GLN A 90 21.51 7.32 -0.75
N ALA A 91 21.43 8.18 -1.77
CA ALA A 91 20.46 9.27 -1.80
C ALA A 91 19.02 8.79 -1.64
N TRP A 92 18.67 7.66 -2.26
CA TRP A 92 17.34 7.05 -2.09
C TRP A 92 17.04 6.63 -0.65
N MET A 93 18.05 6.13 0.07
CA MET A 93 17.91 5.79 1.49
C MET A 93 17.80 7.05 2.36
N GLU A 94 18.67 8.04 2.14
CA GLU A 94 18.73 9.28 2.95
C GLU A 94 17.45 10.11 2.86
N THR A 95 16.88 10.20 1.65
CA THR A 95 15.65 10.97 1.38
C THR A 95 14.36 10.15 1.60
N GLY A 96 14.48 8.83 1.74
CA GLY A 96 13.34 7.92 1.83
C GLY A 96 12.47 7.91 0.56
N ALA A 97 13.09 7.99 -0.63
CA ALA A 97 12.41 8.03 -1.93
C ALA A 97 11.77 6.70 -2.37
N MET A 98 11.28 5.91 -1.42
CA MET A 98 10.66 4.60 -1.62
C MET A 98 9.69 4.24 -0.50
N GLN A 99 8.81 3.28 -0.80
CA GLN A 99 7.86 2.67 0.14
C GLN A 99 7.87 1.14 -0.05
N CYS A 100 7.06 0.59 -0.96
CA CYS A 100 7.05 -0.87 -1.21
C CYS A 100 8.39 -1.39 -1.76
N GLY A 101 9.10 -0.54 -2.50
CA GLY A 101 10.43 -0.83 -3.07
C GLY A 101 10.41 -1.53 -4.42
N TYR A 102 9.23 -1.87 -4.98
CA TYR A 102 9.16 -2.65 -6.22
C TYR A 102 9.64 -1.88 -7.46
N CYS A 103 9.32 -0.59 -7.57
CA CYS A 103 9.79 0.24 -8.68
C CYS A 103 11.22 0.77 -8.48
N THR A 104 11.77 0.69 -7.26
CA THR A 104 13.05 1.31 -6.88
C THR A 104 14.22 0.91 -7.80
N PRO A 105 14.42 -0.37 -8.17
CA PRO A 105 15.49 -0.75 -9.10
C PRO A 105 15.49 0.00 -10.43
N GLY A 106 14.30 0.19 -11.02
CA GLY A 106 14.15 0.91 -12.28
C GLY A 106 14.45 2.40 -12.14
N TRP A 107 13.99 3.02 -11.05
CA TRP A 107 14.29 4.41 -10.74
C TRP A 107 15.79 4.67 -10.53
N LEU A 108 16.47 3.79 -9.79
CA LEU A 108 17.90 3.95 -9.49
C LEU A 108 18.76 3.86 -10.75
N THR A 109 18.49 2.86 -11.60
CA THR A 109 19.21 2.70 -12.88
C THR A 109 18.90 3.85 -13.85
N GLY A 110 17.63 4.28 -13.96
CA GLY A 110 17.24 5.44 -14.74
C GLY A 110 17.92 6.74 -14.26
N CYS A 111 17.97 6.95 -12.95
CA CYS A 111 18.64 8.09 -12.32
C CYS A 111 20.16 8.07 -12.58
N ALA A 112 20.82 6.91 -12.40
CA ALA A 112 22.23 6.76 -12.71
C ALA A 112 22.54 7.12 -14.17
N ALA A 113 21.70 6.69 -15.11
CA ALA A 113 21.83 7.05 -16.52
C ALA A 113 21.67 8.56 -16.76
N LEU A 114 20.72 9.21 -16.07
CA LEU A 114 20.51 10.65 -16.15
C LEU A 114 21.75 11.40 -15.65
N LEU A 115 22.20 11.12 -14.43
CA LEU A 115 23.30 11.84 -13.80
C LEU A 115 24.64 11.63 -14.50
N ALA A 116 24.85 10.48 -15.13
CA ALA A 116 26.00 10.24 -16.00
C ALA A 116 26.04 11.16 -17.23
N ARG A 117 24.89 11.72 -17.66
CA ARG A 117 24.79 12.67 -18.78
C ARG A 117 24.66 14.11 -18.32
N VAL A 118 23.92 14.33 -17.24
CA VAL A 118 23.57 15.65 -16.69
C VAL A 118 23.85 15.62 -15.18
N PRO A 119 25.06 16.00 -14.74
CA PRO A 119 25.44 15.87 -13.33
C PRO A 119 24.57 16.67 -12.35
N HIS A 120 24.05 17.83 -12.74
CA HIS A 120 23.18 18.69 -11.92
C HIS A 120 21.89 19.05 -12.67
N PRO A 121 20.94 18.10 -12.81
CA PRO A 121 19.70 18.37 -13.53
C PRO A 121 18.76 19.22 -12.67
N ASP A 122 18.05 20.18 -13.27
CA ASP A 122 16.93 20.86 -12.61
C ASP A 122 15.65 19.99 -12.62
N ASP A 123 14.63 20.39 -11.86
CA ASP A 123 13.38 19.63 -11.77
C ASP A 123 12.72 19.41 -13.13
N ALA A 124 12.78 20.38 -14.05
CA ALA A 124 12.23 20.25 -15.39
C ALA A 124 12.93 19.15 -16.21
N ARG A 125 14.27 19.07 -16.10
CA ARG A 125 15.06 18.00 -16.72
C ARG A 125 14.78 16.66 -16.08
N ILE A 126 14.71 16.59 -14.76
CA ILE A 126 14.38 15.35 -14.02
C ILE A 126 13.01 14.82 -14.47
N ASP A 127 12.01 15.71 -14.53
CA ASP A 127 10.64 15.39 -14.96
C ASP A 127 10.62 14.83 -16.38
N ALA A 128 11.28 15.48 -17.32
CA ALA A 128 11.30 15.07 -18.71
C ALA A 128 12.01 13.72 -18.93
N GLU A 129 13.17 13.51 -18.32
CA GLU A 129 14.02 12.34 -18.58
C GLU A 129 13.56 11.09 -17.81
N LEU A 130 12.89 11.28 -16.66
CA LEU A 130 12.41 10.18 -15.82
C LEU A 130 10.90 9.92 -15.93
N ALA A 131 10.17 10.63 -16.79
CA ALA A 131 8.72 10.46 -17.00
C ALA A 131 8.27 9.01 -17.31
N GLY A 132 9.17 8.20 -17.88
CA GLY A 132 8.92 6.77 -18.18
C GLY A 132 8.84 5.87 -16.94
N HIS A 133 9.26 6.34 -15.78
CA HIS A 133 9.26 5.58 -14.53
C HIS A 133 8.00 5.89 -13.70
N LEU A 134 7.41 4.84 -13.11
CA LEU A 134 6.16 4.92 -12.37
C LEU A 134 6.39 4.48 -10.92
N CYS A 135 5.88 5.26 -9.96
CA CYS A 135 5.82 4.90 -8.54
C CYS A 135 4.36 4.99 -8.06
N ARG A 136 3.70 3.85 -7.77
CA ARG A 136 2.30 3.87 -7.29
C ARG A 136 2.16 4.14 -5.78
N CYS A 137 3.26 3.99 -5.03
CA CYS A 137 3.34 4.58 -3.70
C CYS A 137 3.45 6.12 -3.74
N CYS A 138 3.68 6.67 -4.94
CA CYS A 138 3.72 8.08 -5.25
C CYS A 138 4.76 8.91 -4.48
N THR A 139 5.95 8.34 -4.25
CA THR A 139 7.08 9.00 -3.56
C THR A 139 7.79 10.06 -4.42
N TYR A 140 7.11 10.62 -5.41
CA TYR A 140 7.67 11.51 -6.44
C TYR A 140 8.36 12.78 -5.88
N PRO A 141 7.81 13.50 -4.88
CA PRO A 141 8.52 14.64 -4.28
C PRO A 141 9.90 14.25 -3.74
N ARG A 142 9.99 13.09 -3.08
CA ARG A 142 11.24 12.56 -2.54
C ARG A 142 12.17 12.02 -3.61
N ILE A 143 11.63 11.50 -4.71
CA ILE A 143 12.44 11.08 -5.87
C ILE A 143 13.20 12.28 -6.46
N ARG A 144 12.56 13.45 -6.63
CA ARG A 144 13.27 14.67 -7.06
C ARG A 144 14.39 15.04 -6.08
N ALA A 145 14.08 15.05 -4.77
CA ALA A 145 15.07 15.30 -3.74
C ALA A 145 16.23 14.28 -3.77
N ALA A 146 15.96 13.00 -4.06
CA ALA A 146 16.97 11.97 -4.17
C ALA A 146 17.88 12.16 -5.38
N VAL A 147 17.37 12.65 -6.51
CA VAL A 147 18.19 12.96 -7.69
C VAL A 147 19.15 14.10 -7.38
N HIS A 148 18.67 15.18 -6.77
CA HIS A 148 19.53 16.29 -6.32
C HIS A 148 20.56 15.84 -5.31
N ARG A 149 20.16 15.05 -4.31
CA ARG A 149 21.08 14.52 -3.30
C ARG A 149 22.12 13.57 -3.91
N ALA A 150 21.75 12.78 -4.91
CA ALA A 150 22.70 11.92 -5.62
C ALA A 150 23.72 12.73 -6.41
N ALA A 151 23.31 13.85 -7.03
CA ALA A 151 24.23 14.78 -7.70
C ALA A 151 25.28 15.34 -6.73
N GLU A 152 24.88 15.73 -5.52
CA GLU A 152 25.80 16.17 -4.46
C GLU A 152 26.77 15.05 -4.03
N LEU A 153 26.26 13.83 -3.81
CA LEU A 153 27.07 12.68 -3.42
C LEU A 153 28.09 12.26 -4.48
N MET A 154 27.82 12.52 -5.77
CA MET A 154 28.78 12.28 -6.85
C MET A 154 30.03 13.17 -6.74
N GLU A 155 29.94 14.30 -6.05
CA GLU A 155 31.07 15.19 -5.76
C GLU A 155 31.78 14.85 -4.44
N GLN A 156 31.22 13.92 -3.65
CA GLN A 156 31.67 13.57 -2.30
C GLN A 156 31.84 12.04 -2.13
N PRO A 157 32.67 11.36 -2.96
CA PRO A 157 32.79 9.90 -2.94
C PRO A 157 33.26 9.33 -1.59
N GLU A 158 33.97 10.12 -0.78
CA GLU A 158 34.38 9.76 0.59
C GLU A 158 33.22 9.66 1.58
N SER A 159 32.05 10.21 1.24
CA SER A 159 30.83 10.16 2.06
C SER A 159 29.97 8.92 1.79
N LEU A 160 30.39 8.04 0.87
CA LEU A 160 29.62 6.88 0.48
C LEU A 160 29.60 5.81 1.57
N GLU A 161 28.40 5.35 1.92
CA GLU A 161 28.17 4.31 2.90
C GLU A 161 28.46 2.92 2.31
N PRO A 162 29.00 1.98 3.11
CA PRO A 162 29.10 0.58 2.71
C PRO A 162 27.75 -0.01 2.33
N VAL A 163 27.74 -0.95 1.39
CA VAL A 163 26.54 -1.72 1.04
C VAL A 163 26.01 -2.39 2.32
N PRO A 164 24.76 -2.12 2.74
CA PRO A 164 24.22 -2.72 3.94
C PRO A 164 24.20 -4.24 3.80
N VAL A 165 24.89 -4.94 4.71
CA VAL A 165 24.79 -6.39 4.80
C VAL A 165 23.41 -6.70 5.38
N PRO A 166 22.52 -7.41 4.65
CA PRO A 166 21.26 -7.83 5.22
C PRO A 166 21.54 -8.63 6.49
N ALA A 167 20.81 -8.34 7.58
CA ALA A 167 20.84 -9.23 8.73
C ALA A 167 20.53 -10.64 8.24
N ALA A 168 21.35 -11.62 8.60
CA ALA A 168 21.15 -13.00 8.18
C ALA A 168 19.72 -13.40 8.57
N GLU A 169 18.86 -13.63 7.57
CA GLU A 169 17.61 -14.33 7.83
C GLU A 169 17.99 -15.70 8.39
N PRO A 170 17.34 -16.18 9.45
CA PRO A 170 17.61 -17.53 9.92
C PRO A 170 17.33 -18.47 8.75
N ALA A 171 18.38 -19.10 8.21
CA ALA A 171 18.35 -19.92 7.00
C ALA A 171 17.13 -20.85 6.94
N VAL A 172 16.12 -20.54 6.12
CA VAL A 172 15.03 -21.49 5.85
C VAL A 172 15.69 -22.69 5.19
N ALA A 173 15.99 -23.71 5.99
CA ALA A 173 16.71 -24.88 5.55
C ALA A 173 15.86 -25.55 4.48
N ALA A 174 16.42 -25.62 3.27
CA ALA A 174 15.86 -26.43 2.21
C ALA A 174 15.94 -27.89 2.65
N GLY A 175 14.80 -28.50 2.96
CA GLY A 175 14.66 -29.92 3.25
C GLY A 175 14.47 -30.26 4.73
N ALA A 176 13.32 -30.88 5.01
CA ALA A 176 12.85 -31.40 6.29
C ALA A 176 12.63 -30.35 7.40
N ALA A 177 11.43 -30.41 8.00
CA ALA A 177 11.07 -29.65 9.20
C ALA A 177 12.12 -29.89 10.30
N THR A 178 12.96 -28.90 10.54
CA THR A 178 14.06 -28.95 11.52
C THR A 178 14.02 -27.76 12.47
N ARG A 179 12.96 -26.95 12.40
CA ARG A 179 12.73 -25.83 13.29
C ARG A 179 11.44 -26.03 14.09
N PRO A 180 11.39 -25.62 15.36
CA PRO A 180 10.17 -25.72 16.17
C PRO A 180 8.96 -24.98 15.56
N TRP A 181 9.19 -24.02 14.66
CA TRP A 181 8.18 -23.28 13.92
C TRP A 181 7.70 -23.96 12.62
N ASP A 182 8.20 -25.15 12.29
CA ASP A 182 7.68 -25.99 11.19
C ASP A 182 6.45 -26.82 11.64
N LEU A 183 6.18 -26.84 12.95
CA LEU A 183 4.92 -27.30 13.51
C LEU A 183 3.96 -26.11 13.52
N VAL A 184 3.05 -26.07 12.54
CA VAL A 184 1.82 -25.30 12.69
C VAL A 184 1.06 -26.01 13.80
N ALA A 185 1.31 -25.61 15.04
CA ALA A 185 0.46 -26.02 16.13
C ALA A 185 -0.87 -25.29 15.92
N SER A 186 -1.97 -26.05 15.86
CA SER A 186 -3.32 -25.49 15.98
C SER A 186 -3.53 -24.76 17.32
N ASP A 187 -2.61 -24.98 18.26
CA ASP A 187 -2.57 -24.42 19.60
C ASP A 187 -1.40 -23.42 19.76
N PRO A 188 -1.68 -22.12 19.97
CA PRO A 188 -0.66 -21.12 20.28
C PRO A 188 0.26 -21.52 21.43
N ASP A 189 -0.22 -22.24 22.44
CA ASP A 189 0.59 -22.63 23.60
C ASP A 189 1.66 -23.65 23.23
N ALA A 190 1.36 -24.56 22.31
CA ALA A 190 2.34 -25.51 21.76
C ALA A 190 3.39 -24.83 20.87
N PHE A 191 3.02 -23.78 20.10
CA PHE A 191 3.99 -22.96 19.38
C PHE A 191 4.94 -22.24 20.35
N LEU A 192 4.40 -21.58 21.38
CA LEU A 192 5.19 -20.85 22.37
C LEU A 192 6.12 -21.78 23.16
N ALA A 193 5.66 -22.98 23.52
CA ALA A 193 6.47 -24.00 24.18
C ALA A 193 7.60 -24.54 23.29
N GLY A 194 7.40 -24.51 21.96
CA GLY A 194 8.40 -24.89 20.97
C GLY A 194 9.52 -23.87 20.77
N LEU A 195 9.35 -22.61 21.20
CA LEU A 195 10.36 -21.58 20.99
C LEU A 195 11.71 -21.95 21.66
N PRO A 196 12.85 -21.46 21.11
CA PRO A 196 14.15 -21.60 21.75
C PRO A 196 14.14 -21.08 23.19
N GLU A 197 15.16 -21.45 23.97
CA GLU A 197 15.32 -20.87 25.31
C GLU A 197 15.31 -19.33 25.26
N GLY A 198 14.84 -18.73 26.34
CA GLY A 198 14.66 -17.29 26.47
C GLY A 198 13.40 -16.92 27.25
N LEU A 199 13.06 -15.64 27.16
CA LEU A 199 11.84 -15.06 27.71
C LEU A 199 10.83 -14.84 26.61
N VAL A 200 9.63 -15.41 26.76
CA VAL A 200 8.46 -15.11 25.94
C VAL A 200 7.53 -14.22 26.74
N SER A 201 7.02 -13.15 26.13
CA SER A 201 6.01 -12.28 26.71
C SER A 201 4.80 -12.20 25.78
N VAL A 202 3.60 -12.41 26.32
CA VAL A 202 2.34 -12.47 25.58
C VAL A 202 1.41 -11.35 26.04
N ALA A 203 0.87 -10.58 25.11
CA ALA A 203 -0.16 -9.59 25.37
C ALA A 203 -1.44 -9.93 24.62
N GLU A 204 -2.55 -9.86 25.34
CA GLU A 204 -3.89 -10.11 24.79
C GLU A 204 -4.81 -8.92 25.06
N ARG A 205 -5.85 -8.80 24.24
CA ARG A 205 -6.93 -7.83 24.40
C ARG A 205 -8.26 -8.52 24.12
N GLU A 206 -9.22 -8.31 25.01
CA GLU A 206 -10.60 -8.69 24.78
C GLU A 206 -11.24 -7.82 23.69
N THR A 207 -12.07 -8.43 22.85
CA THR A 207 -12.84 -7.71 21.84
C THR A 207 -14.08 -7.09 22.49
N ALA A 208 -14.16 -5.76 22.50
CA ALA A 208 -15.36 -5.06 22.91
C ALA A 208 -16.43 -5.05 21.80
N PRO A 209 -17.72 -5.30 22.11
CA PRO A 209 -18.80 -5.20 21.12
C PRO A 209 -18.81 -3.83 20.43
N GLY A 210 -18.91 -3.82 19.10
CA GLY A 210 -18.99 -2.60 18.29
C GLY A 210 -17.65 -1.89 18.01
N VAL A 211 -16.53 -2.33 18.59
CA VAL A 211 -15.20 -1.77 18.31
C VAL A 211 -14.45 -2.69 17.35
N LEU A 212 -14.26 -2.25 16.10
CA LEU A 212 -13.43 -2.99 15.15
C LEU A 212 -11.99 -3.04 15.64
N THR A 213 -11.54 -4.23 15.99
CA THR A 213 -10.18 -4.52 16.40
C THR A 213 -9.64 -5.63 15.51
N THR A 214 -8.52 -5.37 14.86
CA THR A 214 -7.93 -6.30 13.90
C THR A 214 -6.88 -7.23 14.51
N SER A 215 -6.28 -6.84 15.65
CA SER A 215 -5.28 -7.64 16.38
C SER A 215 -5.79 -7.96 17.78
N THR A 216 -5.83 -9.22 18.19
CA THR A 216 -6.26 -9.60 19.55
C THR A 216 -5.11 -10.08 20.43
N ARG A 217 -4.01 -10.54 19.82
CA ARG A 217 -2.82 -11.03 20.50
C ARG A 217 -1.54 -10.56 19.84
N ALA A 218 -0.49 -10.41 20.62
CA ALA A 218 0.89 -10.27 20.16
C ALA A 218 1.82 -10.97 21.14
N TRP A 219 2.94 -11.50 20.65
CA TRP A 219 3.97 -12.04 21.52
C TRP A 219 5.36 -11.59 21.10
N LEU A 220 6.28 -11.64 22.06
CA LEU A 220 7.65 -11.18 21.97
C LEU A 220 8.57 -12.24 22.58
N HIS A 221 9.66 -12.57 21.91
CA HIS A 221 10.69 -13.48 22.40
C HIS A 221 12.03 -12.74 22.52
N VAL A 222 12.67 -12.84 23.69
CA VAL A 222 14.03 -12.35 23.94
C VAL A 222 14.94 -13.58 24.02
N GLY A 223 15.82 -13.74 23.03
CA GLY A 223 16.75 -14.86 22.93
C GLY A 223 18.06 -14.66 23.69
N PRO A 224 18.81 -15.74 23.95
CA PRO A 224 20.12 -15.67 24.62
C PRO A 224 21.19 -14.96 23.79
N ASP A 225 20.98 -14.79 22.48
CA ASP A 225 21.79 -13.97 21.58
C ASP A 225 21.50 -12.46 21.70
N GLY A 226 20.57 -12.07 22.58
CA GLY A 226 20.14 -10.68 22.76
C GLY A 226 19.19 -10.18 21.68
N VAL A 227 18.81 -11.01 20.70
CA VAL A 227 17.84 -10.64 19.67
C VAL A 227 16.43 -10.67 20.25
N VAL A 228 15.67 -9.63 19.93
CA VAL A 228 14.25 -9.52 20.27
C VAL A 228 13.41 -9.82 19.03
N THR A 229 12.58 -10.86 19.07
CA THR A 229 11.66 -11.18 17.99
C THR A 229 10.22 -10.90 18.40
N ALA A 230 9.60 -9.89 17.80
CA ALA A 230 8.18 -9.56 17.92
C ALA A 230 7.37 -10.25 16.83
N PHE A 231 6.17 -10.73 17.17
CA PHE A 231 5.30 -11.44 16.23
C PHE A 231 3.94 -10.76 16.13
N THR A 232 3.48 -10.57 14.90
CA THR A 232 2.17 -10.00 14.61
C THR A 232 1.59 -10.60 13.34
N GLY A 233 0.27 -10.75 13.26
CA GLY A 233 -0.42 -11.16 12.03
C GLY A 233 -0.56 -10.03 11.00
N LYS A 234 -0.10 -8.81 11.32
CA LYS A 234 0.06 -7.73 10.33
C LYS A 234 1.04 -8.12 9.23
N VAL A 235 0.95 -7.42 8.10
CA VAL A 235 1.89 -7.53 6.97
C VAL A 235 2.43 -6.17 6.54
N GLU A 236 3.59 -6.18 5.88
CA GLU A 236 4.23 -5.00 5.28
C GLU A 236 3.97 -4.97 3.75
N ALA A 237 3.40 -3.86 3.26
CA ALA A 237 3.14 -3.64 1.84
C ALA A 237 3.87 -2.39 1.30
N GLY A 238 4.75 -1.80 2.10
CA GLY A 238 5.48 -0.56 1.81
C GLY A 238 5.13 0.63 2.70
N GLN A 239 4.15 0.50 3.59
CA GLN A 239 3.69 1.59 4.45
C GLN A 239 4.62 1.90 5.65
N GLY A 240 5.63 1.06 5.90
CA GLY A 240 6.60 1.26 6.99
C GLY A 240 6.10 0.80 8.35
N THR A 241 5.07 -0.07 8.39
CA THR A 241 4.54 -0.66 9.63
C THR A 241 5.62 -1.43 10.38
N ARG A 242 6.43 -2.23 9.67
CA ARG A 242 7.49 -3.01 10.29
C ARG A 242 8.48 -2.11 11.04
N GLY A 243 8.89 -1.01 10.41
CA GLY A 243 9.81 -0.02 11.00
C GLY A 243 9.22 0.63 12.25
N ALA A 244 8.00 1.15 12.16
CA ALA A 244 7.32 1.78 13.29
C ALA A 244 7.12 0.83 14.48
N LEU A 245 6.71 -0.42 14.24
CA LEU A 245 6.58 -1.42 15.31
C LEU A 245 7.93 -1.81 15.91
N SER A 246 8.99 -1.91 15.09
CA SER A 246 10.35 -2.19 15.56
C SER A 246 10.86 -1.07 16.47
N LEU A 247 10.63 0.20 16.09
CA LEU A 247 11.01 1.37 16.88
C LEU A 247 10.31 1.38 18.24
N LEU A 248 9.01 1.11 18.28
CA LEU A 248 8.26 1.08 19.54
C LEU A 248 8.71 -0.05 20.46
N VAL A 249 8.91 -1.26 19.94
CA VAL A 249 9.46 -2.38 20.74
C VAL A 249 10.86 -2.06 21.25
N ALA A 250 11.71 -1.45 20.41
CA ALA A 250 13.06 -1.03 20.78
C ALA A 250 13.06 0.06 21.86
N GLU A 251 12.19 1.05 21.72
CA GLU A 251 11.95 2.12 22.68
C GLU A 251 11.53 1.55 24.04
N GLU A 252 10.57 0.62 24.03
CA GLU A 252 10.09 0.00 25.26
C GLU A 252 11.15 -0.85 25.95
N LEU A 253 11.87 -1.72 25.22
CA LEU A 253 12.88 -2.59 25.83
C LEU A 253 14.21 -1.87 26.11
N ARG A 254 14.40 -0.65 25.61
CA ARG A 254 15.68 0.07 25.68
C ARG A 254 16.80 -0.69 24.97
N VAL A 255 16.52 -1.27 23.80
CA VAL A 255 17.49 -1.97 22.94
C VAL A 255 17.71 -1.19 21.64
N PRO A 256 18.88 -1.26 20.96
CA PRO A 256 19.06 -0.73 19.60
C PRO A 256 17.95 -1.19 18.63
N PRO A 257 17.46 -0.38 17.67
CA PRO A 257 16.39 -0.82 16.78
C PRO A 257 16.77 -2.03 15.92
N GLY A 258 18.07 -2.17 15.60
CA GLY A 258 18.61 -3.32 14.89
C GLY A 258 18.60 -4.63 15.68
N ALA A 259 18.39 -4.60 17.00
CA ALA A 259 18.21 -5.80 17.82
C ALA A 259 16.78 -6.36 17.74
N VAL A 260 15.83 -5.58 17.19
CA VAL A 260 14.42 -5.98 17.06
C VAL A 260 14.15 -6.52 15.67
N ARG A 261 13.60 -7.73 15.63
CA ARG A 261 13.04 -8.36 14.43
C ARG A 261 11.52 -8.43 14.60
N VAL A 262 10.77 -8.10 13.55
CA VAL A 262 9.30 -8.20 13.57
C VAL A 262 8.89 -9.20 12.50
N LEU A 263 8.43 -10.36 12.94
CA LEU A 263 7.88 -11.41 12.10
C LEU A 263 6.40 -11.11 11.81
N MET A 264 6.06 -11.14 10.52
CA MET A 264 4.80 -10.64 9.98
C MET A 264 4.28 -11.63 8.92
N GLY A 265 2.96 -11.80 8.84
CA GLY A 265 2.33 -12.40 7.66
C GLY A 265 2.51 -13.89 7.43
N ASP A 266 2.96 -14.67 8.42
CA ASP A 266 3.00 -16.12 8.35
C ASP A 266 1.95 -16.71 9.29
N THR A 267 0.89 -17.31 8.74
CA THR A 267 -0.23 -17.84 9.52
C THR A 267 0.14 -19.07 10.37
N GLY A 268 1.33 -19.63 10.19
CA GLY A 268 1.83 -20.75 10.97
C GLY A 268 2.54 -20.34 12.26
N VAL A 269 3.00 -19.08 12.36
CA VAL A 269 3.86 -18.61 13.47
C VAL A 269 3.49 -17.23 14.00
N SER A 270 2.62 -16.49 13.31
CA SER A 270 2.08 -15.22 13.81
C SER A 270 0.76 -15.46 14.56
N PRO A 271 0.44 -14.62 15.56
CA PRO A 271 -0.89 -14.61 16.16
C PRO A 271 -1.94 -14.25 15.11
N PHE A 272 -3.18 -14.75 15.33
CA PHE A 272 -4.32 -14.39 14.50
C PHE A 272 -4.49 -12.86 14.42
N ASP A 273 -4.71 -12.38 13.20
CA ASP A 273 -5.01 -10.99 12.89
C ASP A 273 -5.92 -10.92 11.66
N MET A 274 -6.85 -9.98 11.64
CA MET A 274 -7.72 -9.77 10.47
C MET A 274 -6.94 -9.28 9.25
N GLY A 275 -5.81 -8.59 9.45
CA GLY A 275 -4.87 -8.13 8.42
C GLY A 275 -4.48 -6.64 8.50
N THR A 276 -3.73 -6.18 7.50
CA THR A 276 -3.31 -4.78 7.31
C THR A 276 -4.29 -4.02 6.41
N PHE A 277 -5.34 -3.46 6.98
CA PHE A 277 -6.27 -2.55 6.29
C PHE A 277 -6.90 -1.54 7.27
N GLY A 278 -7.63 -0.57 6.73
CA GLY A 278 -8.42 0.37 7.54
C GLY A 278 -7.59 1.30 8.43
N SER A 279 -6.32 1.54 8.09
CA SER A 279 -5.35 2.25 8.94
C SER A 279 -5.22 1.65 10.35
N ARG A 280 -5.47 0.35 10.53
CA ARG A 280 -5.53 -0.31 11.84
C ARG A 280 -4.22 -0.91 12.34
N SER A 281 -3.16 -0.97 11.52
CA SER A 281 -1.90 -1.61 11.91
C SER A 281 -1.27 -1.01 13.17
N ILE A 282 -1.10 0.32 13.20
CA ILE A 282 -0.56 1.01 14.36
C ILE A 282 -1.55 1.02 15.54
N PRO A 283 -2.82 1.45 15.36
CA PRO A 283 -3.79 1.48 16.47
C PRO A 283 -4.02 0.13 17.16
N ASP A 284 -3.91 -0.99 16.42
CA ASP A 284 -4.26 -2.30 16.97
C ASP A 284 -3.04 -3.13 17.39
N ALA A 285 -1.96 -3.16 16.60
CA ALA A 285 -0.80 -4.01 16.90
C ALA A 285 0.21 -3.32 17.83
N ALA A 286 0.38 -2.00 17.72
CA ALA A 286 1.37 -1.29 18.52
C ALA A 286 1.09 -1.36 20.03
N PRO A 287 -0.15 -1.12 20.53
CA PRO A 287 -0.42 -1.21 21.96
C PRO A 287 -0.18 -2.62 22.54
N LEU A 288 -0.48 -3.68 21.77
CA LEU A 288 -0.23 -5.05 22.19
C LEU A 288 1.28 -5.35 22.27
N LEU A 289 2.04 -4.94 21.26
CA LEU A 289 3.50 -5.14 21.24
C LEU A 289 4.20 -4.30 22.32
N CYS A 290 3.79 -3.05 22.54
CA CYS A 290 4.32 -2.22 23.63
C CYS A 290 4.04 -2.85 25.00
N ARG A 291 2.84 -3.40 25.23
CA ARG A 291 2.51 -4.09 26.47
C ARG A 291 3.33 -5.37 26.67
N ALA A 292 3.48 -6.19 25.62
CA ALA A 292 4.34 -7.37 25.68
C ALA A 292 5.81 -7.00 25.96
N ALA A 293 6.31 -5.95 25.31
CA ALA A 293 7.65 -5.40 25.54
C ALA A 293 7.82 -4.84 26.96
N ALA A 294 6.83 -4.14 27.50
CA ALA A 294 6.86 -3.62 28.87
C ALA A 294 6.88 -4.74 29.93
N ALA A 295 6.09 -5.81 29.73
CA ALA A 295 6.14 -6.98 30.59
C ALA A 295 7.49 -7.70 30.52
N ALA A 296 8.08 -7.82 29.33
CA ALA A 296 9.43 -8.36 29.19
C ALA A 296 10.49 -7.47 29.86
N ARG A 297 10.37 -6.15 29.74
CA ARG A 297 11.24 -5.17 30.43
C ARG A 297 11.18 -5.36 31.95
N ARG A 298 9.99 -5.56 32.51
CA ARG A 298 9.82 -5.83 33.94
C ARG A 298 10.53 -7.12 34.36
N VAL A 299 10.29 -8.23 33.66
CA VAL A 299 10.94 -9.52 33.97
C VAL A 299 12.46 -9.46 33.83
N LEU A 300 12.99 -8.75 32.83
CA LEU A 300 14.43 -8.55 32.66
C LEU A 300 15.04 -7.75 33.83
N ARG A 301 14.33 -6.74 34.33
CA ARG A 301 14.73 -5.98 35.53
C ARG A 301 14.71 -6.84 36.78
N GLU A 302 13.64 -7.61 36.98
CA GLU A 302 13.52 -8.57 38.09
C GLU A 302 14.69 -9.57 38.08
N ALA A 303 14.98 -10.17 36.90
CA ALA A 303 16.08 -11.12 36.73
C ALA A 303 17.46 -10.50 36.97
N ALA A 304 17.68 -9.27 36.50
CA ALA A 304 18.92 -8.54 36.75
C ALA A 304 19.09 -8.18 38.23
N ALA A 305 18.05 -7.67 38.89
CA ALA A 305 18.08 -7.34 40.31
C ALA A 305 18.42 -8.57 41.16
N GLN A 306 17.80 -9.72 40.85
CA GLN A 306 18.10 -10.99 41.50
C GLN A 306 19.55 -11.43 41.25
N ARG A 307 20.04 -11.35 40.01
CA ARG A 307 21.42 -11.72 39.66
C ARG A 307 22.46 -10.83 40.31
N PHE A 308 22.15 -9.54 40.46
CA PHE A 308 23.06 -8.54 41.03
C PHE A 308 22.96 -8.43 42.56
N GLY A 309 21.92 -8.98 43.18
CA GLY A 309 21.64 -8.80 44.60
C GLY A 309 21.25 -7.35 44.95
N LEU A 310 20.58 -6.66 44.02
CA LEU A 310 20.17 -5.25 44.15
C LEU A 310 18.64 -5.13 44.25
N ALA A 311 18.15 -3.96 44.68
CA ALA A 311 16.73 -3.64 44.50
C ALA A 311 16.44 -3.33 43.02
N GLU A 312 15.23 -3.65 42.53
CA GLU A 312 14.84 -3.37 41.14
C GLU A 312 14.95 -1.88 40.74
N ALA A 313 14.74 -0.99 41.72
CA ALA A 313 14.87 0.45 41.55
C ALA A 313 16.32 0.90 41.27
N ASP A 314 17.30 0.12 41.71
CA ASP A 314 18.73 0.41 41.52
C ASP A 314 19.29 -0.16 40.20
N VAL A 315 18.48 -0.91 39.45
CA VAL A 315 18.86 -1.45 38.14
C VAL A 315 18.40 -0.49 37.05
N THR A 316 19.29 -0.09 36.15
CA THR A 316 18.96 0.65 34.94
C THR A 316 19.02 -0.27 33.73
N LEU A 317 18.04 -0.14 32.82
CA LEU A 317 18.04 -0.84 31.54
C LEU A 317 18.36 0.15 30.42
N ALA A 318 19.44 -0.10 29.66
CA ALA A 318 19.87 0.76 28.58
C ALA A 318 20.70 -0.02 27.55
N GLU A 319 20.47 0.25 26.26
CA GLU A 319 21.20 -0.35 25.14
C GLU A 319 21.28 -1.90 25.18
N GLY A 320 20.19 -2.56 25.62
CA GLY A 320 20.14 -4.02 25.75
C GLY A 320 20.94 -4.61 26.92
N MET A 321 21.33 -3.75 27.86
CA MET A 321 22.03 -4.10 29.08
C MET A 321 21.20 -3.76 30.32
N ALA A 322 21.31 -4.58 31.35
CA ALA A 322 20.96 -4.22 32.72
C ALA A 322 22.23 -3.82 33.47
N VAL A 323 22.16 -2.71 34.20
CA VAL A 323 23.32 -2.07 34.84
C VAL A 323 22.95 -1.61 36.24
N GLY A 324 23.75 -1.96 37.25
CA GLY A 324 23.63 -1.46 38.61
C GLY A 324 24.19 -0.03 38.80
N PRO A 325 24.24 0.48 40.04
CA PRO A 325 24.82 1.77 40.37
C PRO A 325 26.26 1.92 39.86
N ASP A 326 26.68 3.13 39.50
CA ASP A 326 28.04 3.44 39.03
C ASP A 326 28.53 2.63 37.80
N GLY A 327 27.63 1.96 37.08
CA GLY A 327 27.94 1.20 35.87
C GLY A 327 28.24 -0.28 36.08
N ALA A 328 28.19 -0.79 37.31
CA ALA A 328 28.44 -2.19 37.64
C ALA A 328 27.62 -2.65 38.87
N PRO A 329 27.27 -3.94 38.99
CA PRO A 329 27.43 -5.02 38.02
C PRO A 329 26.57 -4.79 36.77
N SER A 330 26.90 -5.45 35.65
CA SER A 330 26.13 -5.37 34.41
C SER A 330 26.00 -6.74 33.72
N ALA A 331 24.95 -6.89 32.93
CA ALA A 331 24.67 -8.08 32.13
C ALA A 331 23.81 -7.70 30.92
N SER A 332 24.07 -8.32 29.77
CA SER A 332 23.20 -8.21 28.60
C SER A 332 21.87 -8.92 28.82
N PHE A 333 20.85 -8.54 28.07
CA PHE A 333 19.55 -9.24 28.12
C PHE A 333 19.69 -10.73 27.76
N GLY A 334 20.56 -11.06 26.79
CA GLY A 334 20.87 -12.44 26.42
C GLY A 334 21.42 -13.26 27.59
N GLU A 335 22.36 -12.70 28.35
CA GLU A 335 22.92 -13.35 29.55
C GLU A 335 21.88 -13.53 30.66
N LEU A 336 20.89 -12.64 30.77
CA LEU A 336 19.82 -12.75 31.77
C LEU A 336 18.81 -13.85 31.44
N VAL A 337 18.62 -14.16 30.15
CA VAL A 337 17.64 -15.16 29.69
C VAL A 337 18.27 -16.49 29.27
N THR A 338 19.60 -16.62 29.33
CA THR A 338 20.30 -17.88 29.09
C THR A 338 19.85 -18.95 30.09
N GLY A 339 19.42 -20.12 29.60
CA GLY A 339 18.82 -21.17 30.43
C GLY A 339 17.38 -20.91 30.88
N MET A 340 16.76 -19.79 30.49
CA MET A 340 15.38 -19.46 30.82
C MET A 340 14.41 -20.17 29.84
N ARG A 341 13.29 -20.66 30.37
CA ARG A 341 12.12 -21.07 29.57
C ARG A 341 10.86 -20.54 30.26
N ARG A 342 10.62 -19.23 30.12
CA ARG A 342 9.51 -18.53 30.79
C ARG A 342 8.58 -17.93 29.75
N VAL A 343 7.28 -18.19 29.92
CA VAL A 343 6.20 -17.48 29.23
C VAL A 343 5.55 -16.54 30.26
N GLU A 344 5.66 -15.24 30.02
CA GLU A 344 5.10 -14.18 30.85
C GLU A 344 3.83 -13.63 30.21
N GLN A 345 2.75 -13.55 30.98
CA GLN A 345 1.54 -12.86 30.54
C GLN A 345 1.62 -11.38 30.90
N ALA A 346 1.49 -10.50 29.93
CA ALA A 346 1.46 -9.06 30.15
C ALA A 346 0.21 -8.64 30.91
N ARG A 347 0.38 -7.79 31.93
CA ARG A 347 -0.74 -7.29 32.74
C ARG A 347 -1.59 -6.30 31.94
N ALA A 348 -2.86 -6.12 32.33
CA ALA A 348 -3.73 -5.14 31.67
C ALA A 348 -3.25 -3.70 31.93
N ASP A 349 -2.70 -3.45 33.11
CA ASP A 349 -2.17 -2.18 33.62
C ASP A 349 -0.64 -2.06 33.46
N GLU A 350 -0.03 -2.86 32.58
CA GLU A 350 1.41 -2.79 32.33
C GLU A 350 1.83 -1.38 31.88
N GLN A 351 2.80 -0.79 32.58
CA GLN A 351 3.22 0.58 32.32
C GLN A 351 4.09 0.66 31.05
N VAL A 352 3.50 1.17 29.97
CA VAL A 352 4.20 1.48 28.72
C VAL A 352 4.90 2.85 28.81
N THR A 353 5.93 3.06 27.98
CA THR A 353 6.65 4.34 27.93
C THR A 353 5.75 5.41 27.33
N ASP A 354 5.57 6.50 28.06
CA ASP A 354 4.85 7.68 27.59
C ASP A 354 5.53 8.26 26.33
N PRO A 355 4.77 8.68 25.29
CA PRO A 355 5.32 9.34 24.11
C PRO A 355 6.26 10.52 24.41
N ASP A 356 6.00 11.31 25.45
CA ASP A 356 6.89 12.42 25.85
C ASP A 356 8.25 11.93 26.38
N ALA A 357 8.33 10.67 26.81
CA ALA A 357 9.55 10.02 27.28
C ALA A 357 10.27 9.21 26.18
N TRP A 358 9.80 9.26 24.93
CA TRP A 358 10.46 8.58 23.82
C TRP A 358 11.82 9.19 23.50
N ARG A 359 12.83 8.32 23.35
CA ARG A 359 14.20 8.71 22.98
C ARG A 359 14.43 8.61 21.49
N ARG A 360 13.81 7.62 20.83
CA ARG A 360 14.00 7.29 19.41
C ARG A 360 12.69 7.35 18.64
N ALA A 361 11.60 6.80 19.17
CA ALA A 361 10.27 7.08 18.63
C ALA A 361 9.97 8.58 18.72
N GLY A 362 9.16 9.11 17.81
CA GLY A 362 8.95 10.56 17.65
C GLY A 362 10.01 11.28 16.82
N ARG A 363 11.06 10.58 16.37
CA ARG A 363 12.16 11.16 15.58
C ARG A 363 12.29 10.50 14.21
N PRO A 364 12.80 11.21 13.18
CA PRO A 364 13.07 10.62 11.88
C PRO A 364 13.94 9.36 12.00
N ALA A 365 13.47 8.23 11.46
CA ALA A 365 14.22 6.98 11.43
C ALA A 365 14.52 6.53 10.00
N ARG A 366 15.67 5.88 9.79
CA ARG A 366 15.98 5.20 8.53
C ARG A 366 15.20 3.88 8.47
N SER A 367 14.56 3.61 7.32
CA SER A 367 13.85 2.35 7.13
C SER A 367 14.82 1.16 7.13
N ALA A 368 14.59 0.17 7.97
CA ALA A 368 15.38 -1.06 7.99
C ALA A 368 15.32 -1.84 6.66
N ALA A 369 14.25 -1.67 5.88
CA ALA A 369 14.09 -2.29 4.56
C ALA A 369 14.78 -1.49 3.43
N ALA A 370 15.40 -0.35 3.75
CA ALA A 370 15.97 0.53 2.74
C ALA A 370 17.13 -0.13 1.98
N GLY A 371 18.07 -0.73 2.71
CA GLY A 371 19.26 -1.36 2.12
C GLY A 371 18.91 -2.45 1.12
N THR A 372 17.95 -3.33 1.45
CA THR A 372 17.55 -4.41 0.53
C THR A 372 16.80 -3.90 -0.69
N ALA A 373 16.04 -2.81 -0.56
CA ALA A 373 15.32 -2.22 -1.68
C ALA A 373 16.25 -1.54 -2.69
N VAL A 374 17.26 -0.78 -2.21
CA VAL A 374 18.18 -0.04 -3.11
C VAL A 374 19.24 -0.92 -3.77
N THR A 375 19.50 -2.11 -3.21
CA THR A 375 20.42 -3.10 -3.77
C THR A 375 19.73 -4.14 -4.66
N GLY A 376 18.39 -4.09 -4.78
CA GLY A 376 17.60 -5.10 -5.51
C GLY A 376 17.47 -6.46 -4.81
N SER A 377 18.06 -6.61 -3.61
CA SER A 377 18.05 -7.86 -2.84
C SER A 377 16.72 -8.14 -2.12
N LYS A 378 15.84 -7.14 -2.00
CA LYS A 378 14.49 -7.30 -1.46
C LYS A 378 13.69 -8.35 -2.26
N ARG A 379 13.20 -9.37 -1.57
CA ARG A 379 12.48 -10.51 -2.17
C ARG A 379 10.97 -10.29 -2.14
N PHE A 380 10.39 -10.31 -3.33
CA PHE A 380 8.94 -10.24 -3.55
C PHE A 380 8.37 -11.62 -3.94
N PRO A 381 7.06 -11.88 -3.85
CA PRO A 381 6.46 -13.12 -4.37
C PRO A 381 6.87 -13.43 -5.82
N SER A 382 6.99 -12.41 -6.66
CA SER A 382 7.51 -12.52 -8.04
C SER A 382 8.97 -12.97 -8.15
N ASN A 383 9.78 -12.90 -7.09
CA ASN A 383 11.18 -13.32 -7.07
C ASN A 383 11.38 -14.72 -6.47
N LEU A 384 10.31 -15.36 -5.98
CA LEU A 384 10.42 -16.69 -5.43
C LEU A 384 10.71 -17.71 -6.53
N ALA A 385 11.66 -18.59 -6.23
CA ALA A 385 12.02 -19.76 -7.00
C ALA A 385 12.34 -20.89 -6.01
N VAL A 386 11.79 -22.08 -6.26
CA VAL A 386 12.03 -23.28 -5.46
C VAL A 386 12.39 -24.45 -6.37
N PRO A 387 13.13 -25.46 -5.89
CA PRO A 387 13.44 -26.65 -6.69
C PRO A 387 12.17 -27.32 -7.24
N GLY A 388 12.19 -27.70 -8.52
CA GLY A 388 11.05 -28.35 -9.18
C GLY A 388 9.84 -27.45 -9.42
N MET A 389 9.96 -26.13 -9.25
CA MET A 389 8.88 -25.17 -9.52
C MET A 389 8.46 -25.19 -10.99
N LEU A 390 7.15 -25.32 -11.20
CA LEU A 390 6.48 -25.11 -12.48
C LEU A 390 5.71 -23.79 -12.49
N HIS A 391 5.25 -23.37 -13.66
CA HIS A 391 4.52 -22.13 -13.86
C HIS A 391 3.10 -22.40 -14.33
N GLY A 392 2.14 -21.71 -13.71
CA GLY A 392 0.73 -21.82 -14.00
C GLY A 392 0.17 -20.62 -14.75
N CYS A 393 -0.78 -20.85 -15.67
CA CYS A 393 -1.58 -19.82 -16.31
C CYS A 393 -3.04 -20.26 -16.42
N VAL A 394 -3.99 -19.35 -16.24
CA VAL A 394 -5.43 -19.66 -16.16
C VAL A 394 -6.16 -19.10 -17.37
N LEU A 395 -7.07 -19.87 -17.95
CA LEU A 395 -7.93 -19.39 -19.03
C LEU A 395 -8.93 -18.39 -18.44
N ARG A 396 -8.87 -17.14 -18.93
CA ARG A 396 -9.76 -16.06 -18.50
C ARG A 396 -10.99 -15.99 -19.40
N ALA A 397 -12.14 -15.70 -18.81
CA ALA A 397 -13.32 -15.36 -19.60
C ALA A 397 -13.06 -14.05 -20.38
N PRO A 398 -13.74 -13.78 -21.51
CA PRO A 398 -13.51 -12.56 -22.28
C PRO A 398 -14.13 -11.31 -21.65
N ALA A 399 -15.17 -11.46 -20.81
CA ALA A 399 -15.90 -10.39 -20.15
C ALA A 399 -16.42 -10.85 -18.78
N TYR A 400 -16.75 -9.90 -17.90
CA TYR A 400 -17.42 -10.22 -16.65
C TYR A 400 -18.83 -10.75 -16.87
N GLY A 401 -19.21 -11.77 -16.11
CA GLY A 401 -20.50 -12.45 -16.26
C GLY A 401 -20.60 -13.32 -17.52
N ALA A 402 -19.51 -13.52 -18.27
CA ALA A 402 -19.49 -14.46 -19.38
C ALA A 402 -19.54 -15.91 -18.87
N ARG A 403 -20.34 -16.75 -19.53
CA ARG A 403 -20.53 -18.16 -19.18
C ARG A 403 -19.84 -19.06 -20.19
N LEU A 404 -19.05 -20.02 -19.72
CA LEU A 404 -18.37 -20.98 -20.57
C LEU A 404 -19.38 -21.99 -21.15
N LEU A 405 -19.37 -22.16 -22.47
CA LEU A 405 -20.24 -23.09 -23.20
C LEU A 405 -19.48 -24.36 -23.64
N GLY A 406 -18.23 -24.21 -24.08
CA GLY A 406 -17.44 -25.27 -24.67
C GLY A 406 -15.94 -24.98 -24.66
N LEU A 407 -15.13 -26.03 -24.75
CA LEU A 407 -13.67 -25.98 -24.76
C LEU A 407 -13.09 -26.97 -25.77
N ASP A 408 -12.09 -26.54 -26.53
CA ASP A 408 -11.15 -27.40 -27.24
C ASP A 408 -9.74 -27.24 -26.65
N LEU A 409 -9.22 -28.33 -26.10
CA LEU A 409 -7.94 -28.41 -25.40
C LEU A 409 -6.83 -29.04 -26.26
N ALA A 410 -7.16 -29.56 -27.45
CA ALA A 410 -6.28 -30.45 -28.19
C ALA A 410 -4.93 -29.80 -28.54
N ALA A 411 -4.95 -28.54 -28.97
CA ALA A 411 -3.74 -27.80 -29.33
C ALA A 411 -2.81 -27.60 -28.12
N ALA A 412 -3.36 -27.22 -26.96
CA ALA A 412 -2.60 -27.05 -25.73
C ALA A 412 -2.03 -28.38 -25.20
N GLN A 413 -2.81 -29.46 -25.27
CA GLN A 413 -2.39 -30.80 -24.84
C GLN A 413 -1.30 -31.41 -25.73
N ALA A 414 -1.22 -31.00 -26.99
CA ALA A 414 -0.18 -31.45 -27.92
C ALA A 414 1.19 -30.78 -27.67
N MET A 415 1.25 -29.70 -26.87
CA MET A 415 2.48 -28.99 -26.59
C MET A 415 3.37 -29.77 -25.59
N PRO A 416 4.68 -29.93 -25.85
CA PRO A 416 5.58 -30.67 -24.95
C PRO A 416 5.68 -30.05 -23.56
N GLY A 417 5.65 -30.90 -22.52
CA GLY A 417 5.81 -30.47 -21.13
C GLY A 417 4.61 -29.71 -20.54
N ILE A 418 3.50 -29.61 -21.28
CA ILE A 418 2.28 -28.94 -20.82
C ILE A 418 1.34 -29.93 -20.17
N GLN A 419 0.81 -29.54 -19.01
CA GLN A 419 -0.33 -30.21 -18.38
C GLN A 419 -1.51 -29.25 -18.35
N VAL A 420 -2.61 -29.61 -19.03
CA VAL A 420 -3.88 -28.89 -18.93
C VAL A 420 -4.63 -29.41 -17.70
N VAL A 421 -5.08 -28.50 -16.85
CA VAL A 421 -5.79 -28.78 -15.59
C VAL A 421 -7.22 -28.28 -15.70
N ARG A 422 -8.18 -29.15 -15.38
CA ARG A 422 -9.60 -28.82 -15.31
C ARG A 422 -10.18 -29.24 -13.96
N ASP A 423 -10.85 -28.31 -13.30
CA ASP A 423 -11.52 -28.51 -12.00
C ASP A 423 -12.87 -27.78 -12.03
N GLY A 424 -13.93 -28.49 -12.43
CA GLY A 424 -15.22 -27.86 -12.76
C GLY A 424 -15.09 -26.90 -13.94
N ASP A 425 -15.46 -25.63 -13.70
CA ASP A 425 -15.34 -24.53 -14.66
C ASP A 425 -13.95 -23.86 -14.65
N PHE A 426 -13.08 -24.24 -13.71
CA PHE A 426 -11.69 -23.78 -13.70
C PHE A 426 -10.89 -24.52 -14.78
N VAL A 427 -10.22 -23.76 -15.65
CA VAL A 427 -9.30 -24.27 -16.66
C VAL A 427 -7.99 -23.51 -16.56
N GLY A 428 -6.89 -24.24 -16.47
CA GLY A 428 -5.56 -23.67 -16.51
C GLY A 428 -4.54 -24.64 -17.07
N VAL A 429 -3.30 -24.19 -17.18
CA VAL A 429 -2.17 -24.96 -17.69
C VAL A 429 -0.99 -24.84 -16.75
N VAL A 430 -0.20 -25.91 -16.69
CA VAL A 430 1.07 -25.96 -15.98
C VAL A 430 2.17 -26.26 -16.99
N ALA A 431 3.28 -25.53 -16.90
CA ALA A 431 4.42 -25.66 -17.80
C ALA A 431 5.76 -25.44 -17.06
N PRO A 432 6.91 -25.84 -17.64
CA PRO A 432 8.22 -25.56 -17.08
C PRO A 432 8.54 -24.07 -16.95
N THR A 433 8.06 -23.25 -17.89
CA THR A 433 8.29 -21.80 -17.89
C THR A 433 6.99 -20.99 -17.98
N ALA A 434 7.00 -19.76 -17.45
CA ALA A 434 5.87 -18.85 -17.56
C ALA A 434 5.46 -18.57 -19.02
N ARG A 435 6.44 -18.49 -19.94
CA ARG A 435 6.21 -18.27 -21.37
C ARG A 435 5.46 -19.44 -22.01
N GLU A 436 5.87 -20.67 -21.70
CA GLU A 436 5.20 -21.88 -22.19
C GLU A 436 3.77 -22.00 -21.63
N ALA A 437 3.57 -21.67 -20.35
CA ALA A 437 2.23 -21.63 -19.77
C ALA A 437 1.33 -20.61 -20.47
N ARG A 438 1.83 -19.41 -20.78
CA ARG A 438 1.06 -18.40 -21.54
C ARG A 438 0.75 -18.87 -22.96
N ALA A 439 1.74 -19.43 -23.67
CA ALA A 439 1.52 -19.96 -25.02
C ALA A 439 0.48 -21.09 -25.03
N ALA A 440 0.53 -21.99 -24.05
CA ALA A 440 -0.42 -23.10 -23.92
C ALA A 440 -1.84 -22.65 -23.61
N VAL A 441 -2.03 -21.67 -22.71
CA VAL A 441 -3.40 -21.19 -22.42
C VAL A 441 -4.01 -20.46 -23.61
N THR A 442 -3.22 -19.74 -24.40
CA THR A 442 -3.68 -19.06 -25.63
C THR A 442 -4.05 -20.07 -26.73
N ALA A 443 -3.50 -21.28 -26.71
CA ALA A 443 -3.86 -22.35 -27.64
C ALA A 443 -5.20 -23.03 -27.31
N ILE A 444 -5.82 -22.75 -26.15
CA ILE A 444 -7.14 -23.27 -25.80
C ILE A 444 -8.22 -22.45 -26.51
N ALA A 445 -9.05 -23.10 -27.32
CA ALA A 445 -10.25 -22.46 -27.87
C ALA A 445 -11.41 -22.63 -26.90
N ALA A 446 -12.16 -21.56 -26.64
CA ALA A 446 -13.24 -21.54 -25.67
C ALA A 446 -14.42 -20.73 -26.19
N ASP A 447 -15.61 -21.31 -26.10
CA ASP A 447 -16.87 -20.67 -26.50
C ASP A 447 -17.53 -20.05 -25.27
N TRP A 448 -17.85 -18.76 -25.36
CA TRP A 448 -18.42 -17.99 -24.26
C TRP A 448 -19.75 -17.35 -24.66
N GLU A 449 -20.72 -17.41 -23.76
CA GLU A 449 -21.92 -16.57 -23.80
C GLU A 449 -21.64 -15.27 -23.05
N LEU A 450 -21.82 -14.12 -23.70
CA LEU A 450 -21.64 -12.80 -23.08
C LEU A 450 -22.97 -12.30 -22.50
N THR A 451 -22.91 -11.67 -21.32
CA THR A 451 -24.06 -11.03 -20.68
C THR A 451 -24.01 -9.52 -20.96
N PRO A 452 -25.08 -8.89 -21.50
CA PRO A 452 -25.16 -7.44 -21.64
C PRO A 452 -24.99 -6.73 -20.31
N GLN A 453 -24.20 -5.65 -20.28
CA GLN A 453 -23.89 -4.87 -19.07
C GLN A 453 -23.92 -3.37 -19.40
N PRO A 454 -24.32 -2.50 -18.45
CA PRO A 454 -24.36 -1.06 -18.67
C PRO A 454 -22.97 -0.50 -18.98
N GLY A 455 -22.90 0.54 -19.81
CA GLY A 455 -21.71 1.35 -19.99
C GLY A 455 -21.61 2.53 -18.99
N PRO A 456 -20.52 3.31 -19.03
CA PRO A 456 -20.32 4.48 -18.16
C PRO A 456 -21.47 5.50 -18.19
N ALA A 457 -22.11 5.69 -19.35
CA ALA A 457 -23.22 6.63 -19.50
C ALA A 457 -24.51 6.18 -18.78
N GLU A 458 -24.72 4.87 -18.65
CA GLU A 458 -25.92 4.28 -18.04
C GLU A 458 -25.71 3.95 -16.56
N LEU A 459 -24.46 4.00 -16.09
CA LEU A 459 -24.05 3.55 -14.77
C LEU A 459 -24.84 4.21 -13.63
N GLU A 460 -25.14 5.50 -13.72
CA GLU A 460 -25.95 6.17 -12.69
C GLU A 460 -27.35 5.57 -12.59
N ALA A 461 -28.06 5.49 -13.71
CA ALA A 461 -29.42 4.97 -13.74
C ALA A 461 -29.43 3.50 -13.28
N TYR A 462 -28.43 2.73 -13.71
CA TYR A 462 -28.26 1.34 -13.30
C TYR A 462 -28.09 1.20 -11.79
N LEU A 463 -27.13 1.91 -11.17
CA LEU A 463 -26.88 1.78 -9.72
C LEU A 463 -28.08 2.20 -8.87
N ARG A 464 -28.86 3.19 -9.33
CA ARG A 464 -30.10 3.60 -8.64
C ARG A 464 -31.19 2.53 -8.71
N ALA A 465 -31.31 1.85 -9.85
CA ALA A 465 -32.36 0.87 -10.12
C ALA A 465 -32.06 -0.54 -9.57
N HIS A 466 -30.82 -0.84 -9.19
CA HIS A 466 -30.39 -2.17 -8.74
C HIS A 466 -29.85 -2.12 -7.30
N PRO A 467 -30.67 -1.78 -6.28
CA PRO A 467 -30.24 -1.83 -4.90
C PRO A 467 -29.90 -3.27 -4.48
N ALA A 468 -28.81 -3.43 -3.74
CA ALA A 468 -28.40 -4.72 -3.18
C ALA A 468 -28.80 -4.81 -1.69
N GLU A 469 -28.79 -6.02 -1.12
CA GLU A 469 -29.02 -6.20 0.32
C GLU A 469 -27.79 -5.88 1.17
N GLY A 470 -26.58 -6.16 0.65
CA GLY A 470 -25.31 -5.94 1.37
C GLY A 470 -25.18 -6.72 2.69
N GLN A 471 -23.98 -6.73 3.29
CA GLN A 471 -23.75 -7.34 4.60
C GLN A 471 -22.69 -6.56 5.40
N GLY A 472 -22.81 -6.53 6.73
CA GLY A 472 -21.86 -5.84 7.61
C GLY A 472 -21.68 -4.36 7.21
N HIS A 473 -20.46 -3.97 6.83
CA HIS A 473 -20.16 -2.60 6.41
C HIS A 473 -20.76 -2.21 5.04
N SER A 474 -21.20 -3.18 4.23
CA SER A 474 -21.91 -2.93 2.97
C SER A 474 -23.44 -3.03 3.10
N ALA A 475 -23.98 -3.28 4.30
CA ALA A 475 -25.42 -3.26 4.53
C ALA A 475 -26.00 -1.83 4.38
N PRO A 476 -27.26 -1.69 3.94
CA PRO A 476 -27.98 -0.43 3.91
C PRO A 476 -27.91 0.27 5.25
N TYR A 477 -27.75 1.58 5.21
CA TYR A 477 -27.63 2.40 6.41
C TYR A 477 -28.49 3.63 6.27
N ARG A 478 -29.17 4.00 7.36
CA ARG A 478 -29.91 5.25 7.46
C ARG A 478 -29.84 5.75 8.88
N HIS A 479 -29.44 7.01 9.03
CA HIS A 479 -29.48 7.75 10.27
C HIS A 479 -30.17 9.09 10.01
N ALA A 480 -31.10 9.47 10.88
CA ALA A 480 -31.79 10.74 10.79
C ALA A 480 -31.94 11.36 12.19
N ALA A 481 -31.82 12.68 12.26
CA ALA A 481 -32.05 13.49 13.46
C ALA A 481 -32.77 14.79 13.03
N GLY A 482 -33.74 15.24 13.82
CA GLY A 482 -34.57 16.41 13.52
C GLY A 482 -35.60 16.17 12.39
N ASP A 483 -36.33 17.22 12.03
CA ASP A 483 -37.25 17.24 10.88
C ASP A 483 -36.53 17.76 9.64
N VAL A 484 -35.86 16.84 8.95
CA VAL A 484 -34.96 17.14 7.82
C VAL A 484 -35.72 17.74 6.65
N ASP A 485 -36.92 17.23 6.35
CA ASP A 485 -37.69 17.70 5.19
C ASP A 485 -38.22 19.11 5.46
N ALA A 486 -38.70 19.41 6.68
CA ALA A 486 -39.09 20.77 7.06
C ALA A 486 -37.89 21.74 7.09
N ALA A 487 -36.72 21.30 7.56
CA ALA A 487 -35.51 22.13 7.59
C ALA A 487 -34.99 22.45 6.19
N LEU A 488 -34.99 21.47 5.28
CA LEU A 488 -34.65 21.68 3.87
C LEU A 488 -35.66 22.58 3.17
N ALA A 489 -36.94 22.51 3.51
CA ALA A 489 -37.98 23.35 2.91
C ALA A 489 -37.97 24.81 3.41
N SER A 490 -37.60 25.06 4.66
CA SER A 490 -37.75 26.36 5.33
C SER A 490 -36.56 27.33 5.15
N GLY A 491 -35.36 26.82 4.86
CA GLY A 491 -34.18 27.67 4.68
C GLY A 491 -34.26 28.57 3.44
N PRO A 492 -33.93 29.88 3.52
CA PRO A 492 -33.86 30.76 2.35
C PRO A 492 -32.71 30.40 1.40
N LEU A 493 -31.60 29.86 1.92
CA LEU A 493 -30.47 29.38 1.14
C LEU A 493 -30.58 27.86 1.00
N ARG A 494 -30.74 27.35 -0.22
CA ARG A 494 -30.95 25.92 -0.49
C ARG A 494 -30.17 25.47 -1.71
N LEU A 495 -29.59 24.29 -1.61
CA LEU A 495 -28.88 23.65 -2.71
C LEU A 495 -29.17 22.15 -2.70
N GLU A 496 -29.43 21.60 -3.88
CA GLU A 496 -29.52 20.16 -4.12
C GLU A 496 -28.63 19.82 -5.32
N ALA A 497 -27.84 18.76 -5.19
CA ALA A 497 -26.90 18.35 -6.21
C ALA A 497 -26.54 16.86 -6.13
N THR A 498 -26.27 16.26 -7.29
CA THR A 498 -25.71 14.91 -7.41
C THR A 498 -24.22 14.99 -7.78
N TYR A 499 -23.40 14.22 -7.07
CA TYR A 499 -21.98 14.04 -7.30
C TYR A 499 -21.67 12.60 -7.73
N LYS A 500 -20.68 12.42 -8.62
CA LYS A 500 -20.37 11.11 -9.21
C LYS A 500 -18.88 10.83 -9.17
N THR A 501 -18.51 9.55 -9.04
CA THR A 501 -17.12 9.11 -9.18
C THR A 501 -17.05 7.84 -10.02
N ALA A 502 -16.06 7.76 -10.91
CA ALA A 502 -15.81 6.59 -11.73
C ALA A 502 -15.13 5.45 -10.96
N TYR A 503 -15.24 4.23 -11.49
CA TYR A 503 -14.39 3.10 -11.11
C TYR A 503 -12.92 3.44 -11.31
N VAL A 504 -12.08 3.00 -10.38
CA VAL A 504 -10.62 3.22 -10.42
C VAL A 504 -9.89 1.94 -10.10
N ALA A 505 -8.83 1.65 -10.84
CA ALA A 505 -7.95 0.51 -10.58
C ALA A 505 -6.86 0.85 -9.55
N HIS A 506 -6.46 -0.12 -8.74
CA HIS A 506 -5.39 0.01 -7.74
C HIS A 506 -4.02 0.23 -8.36
N VAL A 507 -3.75 -0.50 -9.45
CA VAL A 507 -2.48 -0.51 -10.18
C VAL A 507 -1.26 -0.80 -9.28
N PRO A 508 -1.27 -1.85 -8.42
CA PRO A 508 -0.07 -2.22 -7.68
C PRO A 508 1.06 -2.52 -8.67
N LEU A 509 2.29 -2.04 -8.43
CA LEU A 509 3.38 -2.22 -9.39
C LEU A 509 3.73 -3.69 -9.59
N GLU A 510 3.61 -4.49 -8.52
CA GLU A 510 3.60 -5.95 -8.62
C GLU A 510 2.17 -6.42 -8.87
N PRO A 511 1.85 -7.05 -10.02
CA PRO A 511 0.60 -7.78 -10.20
C PRO A 511 0.41 -8.88 -9.14
N ARG A 512 -0.76 -9.51 -9.05
CA ARG A 512 -0.92 -10.67 -8.16
C ARG A 512 -0.01 -11.83 -8.58
N VAL A 513 0.71 -12.37 -7.60
CA VAL A 513 1.58 -13.54 -7.75
C VAL A 513 1.42 -14.44 -6.53
N ALA A 514 1.31 -15.74 -6.78
CA ALA A 514 1.33 -16.74 -5.72
C ALA A 514 2.17 -17.96 -6.14
N LEU A 515 2.85 -18.56 -5.17
CA LEU A 515 3.50 -19.86 -5.27
C LEU A 515 2.80 -20.80 -4.29
N ALA A 516 2.34 -21.95 -4.75
CA ALA A 516 1.70 -22.96 -3.90
C ALA A 516 2.47 -24.28 -3.95
N ARG A 517 2.48 -24.99 -2.83
CA ARG A 517 3.11 -26.30 -2.69
C ARG A 517 2.28 -27.22 -1.81
N TRP A 518 2.12 -28.46 -2.24
CA TRP A 518 1.48 -29.53 -1.49
C TRP A 518 2.54 -30.53 -1.00
N GLU A 519 2.60 -30.76 0.30
CA GLU A 519 3.52 -31.72 0.93
C GLU A 519 2.78 -32.47 2.04
N SER A 520 2.75 -33.80 1.99
CA SER A 520 2.17 -34.66 3.04
C SER A 520 0.76 -34.25 3.50
N GLY A 521 -0.11 -33.87 2.55
CA GLY A 521 -1.48 -33.42 2.84
C GLY A 521 -1.61 -31.97 3.32
N ARG A 522 -0.51 -31.22 3.41
CA ARG A 522 -0.49 -29.80 3.80
C ARG A 522 -0.26 -28.89 2.60
N LEU A 523 -0.92 -27.74 2.62
CA LEU A 523 -0.79 -26.69 1.60
C LEU A 523 -0.01 -25.50 2.19
N THR A 524 1.11 -25.15 1.58
CA THR A 524 1.81 -23.87 1.84
C THR A 524 1.67 -22.96 0.63
N VAL A 525 1.27 -21.71 0.85
CA VAL A 525 1.15 -20.69 -0.20
C VAL A 525 1.92 -19.43 0.17
N TRP A 526 2.82 -18.99 -0.72
CA TRP A 526 3.46 -17.69 -0.65
C TRP A 526 2.76 -16.72 -1.58
N THR A 527 2.19 -15.64 -1.04
CA THR A 527 1.43 -14.67 -1.85
C THR A 527 1.45 -13.27 -1.22
N GLY A 528 1.34 -12.24 -2.05
CA GLY A 528 1.17 -10.87 -1.57
C GLY A 528 -0.29 -10.59 -1.22
N THR A 529 -0.65 -10.64 0.06
CA THR A 529 -2.00 -10.30 0.57
C THR A 529 -1.92 -9.46 1.85
N SER A 530 -2.88 -8.55 2.05
CA SER A 530 -3.02 -7.82 3.31
C SER A 530 -3.74 -8.61 4.40
N THR A 531 -4.42 -9.71 4.06
CA THR A 531 -5.27 -10.45 5.00
C THR A 531 -4.94 -11.94 4.94
N PRO A 532 -3.78 -12.36 5.48
CA PRO A 532 -3.27 -13.73 5.34
C PRO A 532 -4.17 -14.80 5.96
N PHE A 533 -4.74 -14.55 7.15
CA PHE A 533 -5.65 -15.49 7.82
C PHE A 533 -6.98 -15.64 7.07
N ARG A 534 -7.51 -14.54 6.51
CA ARG A 534 -8.67 -14.61 5.63
C ARG A 534 -8.36 -15.46 4.39
N ALA A 535 -7.21 -15.24 3.76
CA ALA A 535 -6.80 -16.03 2.61
C ALA A 535 -6.61 -17.52 2.96
N ARG A 536 -6.10 -17.84 4.16
CA ARG A 536 -6.02 -19.21 4.68
C ARG A 536 -7.40 -19.87 4.76
N GLY A 537 -8.38 -19.17 5.35
CA GLY A 537 -9.77 -19.65 5.44
C GLY A 537 -10.41 -19.84 4.05
N GLU A 538 -10.28 -18.84 3.17
CA GLU A 538 -10.78 -18.92 1.79
C GLU A 538 -10.18 -20.11 1.02
N LEU A 539 -8.88 -20.38 1.19
CA LEU A 539 -8.22 -21.53 0.60
C LEU A 539 -8.74 -22.84 1.19
N ALA A 540 -8.85 -22.94 2.51
CA ALA A 540 -9.32 -24.16 3.18
C ALA A 540 -10.74 -24.53 2.75
N GLU A 541 -11.65 -23.56 2.74
CA GLU A 541 -13.02 -23.71 2.28
C GLU A 541 -13.09 -24.13 0.81
N ALA A 542 -12.44 -23.38 -0.09
CA ALA A 542 -12.49 -23.63 -1.53
C ALA A 542 -11.84 -24.96 -1.95
N LEU A 543 -10.97 -25.52 -1.10
CA LEU A 543 -10.20 -26.73 -1.37
C LEU A 543 -10.64 -27.94 -0.55
N GLY A 544 -11.62 -27.78 0.36
CA GLY A 544 -12.11 -28.83 1.24
C GLY A 544 -11.07 -29.33 2.24
N LEU A 545 -10.22 -28.44 2.76
CA LEU A 545 -9.19 -28.77 3.74
C LEU A 545 -9.59 -28.33 5.15
N ASP A 546 -8.99 -28.96 6.17
CA ASP A 546 -8.88 -28.35 7.49
C ASP A 546 -8.02 -27.08 7.37
N GLU A 547 -8.46 -25.99 8.01
CA GLU A 547 -7.72 -24.73 8.03
C GLU A 547 -6.31 -24.90 8.63
N ALA A 548 -6.15 -25.82 9.59
CA ALA A 548 -4.84 -26.17 10.18
C ALA A 548 -3.87 -26.82 9.18
N ALA A 549 -4.37 -27.40 8.08
CA ALA A 549 -3.55 -27.96 7.02
C ALA A 549 -3.06 -26.91 6.01
N VAL A 550 -3.48 -25.65 6.14
CA VAL A 550 -3.13 -24.54 5.24
C VAL A 550 -2.23 -23.52 5.94
N GLN A 551 -1.13 -23.16 5.30
CA GLN A 551 -0.25 -22.07 5.74
C GLN A 551 -0.10 -21.04 4.63
N VAL A 552 -0.39 -19.78 4.96
CA VAL A 552 -0.15 -18.63 4.07
C VAL A 552 1.02 -17.84 4.62
N ILE A 553 2.02 -17.62 3.76
CA ILE A 553 3.22 -16.84 4.05
C ILE A 553 3.21 -15.61 3.15
N VAL A 554 3.37 -14.42 3.73
CA VAL A 554 3.38 -13.14 3.01
C VAL A 554 4.78 -12.55 3.00
N PRO A 555 5.55 -12.74 1.91
CA PRO A 555 6.73 -11.93 1.66
C PRO A 555 6.37 -10.45 1.52
N ASP A 556 7.36 -9.56 1.64
CA ASP A 556 7.17 -8.16 1.25
C ASP A 556 6.67 -8.10 -0.21
N TYR A 557 5.60 -7.34 -0.47
CA TYR A 557 4.98 -7.30 -1.79
C TYR A 557 4.84 -5.87 -2.33
N GLY A 558 4.78 -5.74 -3.66
CA GLY A 558 4.87 -4.47 -4.40
C GLY A 558 3.59 -3.63 -4.41
N GLY A 559 3.02 -3.38 -3.22
CA GLY A 559 1.81 -2.60 -3.02
C GLY A 559 0.51 -3.40 -3.16
N GLY A 560 -0.51 -2.98 -2.42
CA GLY A 560 -1.85 -3.57 -2.44
C GLY A 560 -2.97 -2.53 -2.53
N PHE A 561 -2.87 -1.44 -1.75
CA PHE A 561 -3.82 -0.30 -1.76
C PHE A 561 -5.29 -0.69 -1.57
N GLY A 562 -5.54 -1.80 -0.87
CA GLY A 562 -6.88 -2.39 -0.70
C GLY A 562 -7.25 -3.42 -1.76
N GLY A 563 -6.50 -3.56 -2.85
CA GLY A 563 -6.75 -4.51 -3.94
C GLY A 563 -6.32 -5.95 -3.64
N LYS A 564 -5.42 -6.18 -2.69
CA LYS A 564 -4.86 -7.52 -2.41
C LYS A 564 -5.34 -8.10 -1.07
N HIS A 565 -6.66 -8.25 -0.88
CA HIS A 565 -7.22 -8.91 0.32
C HIS A 565 -7.61 -10.39 0.07
N GLY A 566 -7.98 -10.76 -1.15
CA GLY A 566 -8.45 -12.13 -1.44
C GLY A 566 -7.35 -13.15 -1.72
N ALA A 567 -7.74 -14.41 -1.77
CA ALA A 567 -6.90 -15.54 -2.16
C ALA A 567 -6.88 -15.85 -3.66
N ALA A 568 -7.36 -14.97 -4.56
CA ALA A 568 -7.58 -15.31 -5.98
C ALA A 568 -6.38 -16.02 -6.67
N ALA A 569 -5.22 -15.37 -6.77
CA ALA A 569 -4.03 -16.00 -7.37
C ALA A 569 -3.49 -17.18 -6.52
N ALA A 570 -3.69 -17.14 -5.21
CA ALA A 570 -3.31 -18.22 -4.31
C ALA A 570 -4.13 -19.50 -4.55
N LEU A 571 -5.43 -19.37 -4.79
CA LEU A 571 -6.33 -20.47 -5.11
C LEU A 571 -6.01 -21.07 -6.47
N GLU A 572 -5.72 -20.23 -7.47
CA GLU A 572 -5.26 -20.67 -8.79
C GLU A 572 -3.96 -21.48 -8.69
N ALA A 573 -2.95 -20.95 -7.97
CA ALA A 573 -1.70 -21.66 -7.75
C ALA A 573 -1.92 -22.98 -6.99
N ALA A 574 -2.77 -23.00 -5.97
CA ALA A 574 -3.04 -24.20 -5.18
C ALA A 574 -3.73 -25.31 -6.00
N ARG A 575 -4.72 -24.97 -6.84
CA ARG A 575 -5.37 -25.93 -7.76
C ARG A 575 -4.38 -26.52 -8.75
N LEU A 576 -3.57 -25.68 -9.38
CA LEU A 576 -2.57 -26.11 -10.36
C LEU A 576 -1.45 -26.95 -9.71
N ALA A 577 -0.95 -26.54 -8.54
CA ALA A 577 0.05 -27.29 -7.79
C ALA A 577 -0.44 -28.68 -7.39
N ARG A 578 -1.72 -28.81 -7.03
CA ARG A 578 -2.32 -30.10 -6.69
C ARG A 578 -2.30 -31.04 -7.89
N ALA A 579 -2.74 -30.55 -9.05
CA ALA A 579 -2.78 -31.33 -10.28
C ALA A 579 -1.39 -31.70 -10.80
N ALA A 580 -0.41 -30.81 -10.63
CA ALA A 580 0.97 -31.02 -11.06
C ALA A 580 1.78 -31.95 -10.15
N GLY A 581 1.34 -32.17 -8.90
CA GLY A 581 2.11 -32.93 -7.91
C GLY A 581 3.42 -32.25 -7.49
N GLY A 582 3.54 -30.93 -7.70
CA GLY A 582 4.75 -30.15 -7.43
C GLY A 582 4.45 -28.67 -7.21
N PRO A 583 5.45 -27.87 -6.80
CA PRO A 583 5.25 -26.44 -6.56
C PRO A 583 4.91 -25.70 -7.86
N VAL A 584 3.85 -24.88 -7.84
CA VAL A 584 3.42 -24.08 -9.01
C VAL A 584 3.33 -22.60 -8.65
N LYS A 585 3.97 -21.76 -9.47
CA LYS A 585 3.87 -20.29 -9.39
C LYS A 585 2.91 -19.74 -10.45
N VAL A 586 1.91 -18.98 -10.03
CA VAL A 586 1.00 -18.23 -10.90
C VAL A 586 1.32 -16.74 -10.76
N ALA A 587 1.50 -16.06 -11.89
CA ALA A 587 1.79 -14.63 -11.95
C ALA A 587 0.91 -13.96 -13.01
N TRP A 588 -0.02 -13.12 -12.56
CA TRP A 588 -0.93 -12.39 -13.43
C TRP A 588 -0.16 -11.38 -14.29
N SER A 589 -0.60 -11.19 -15.53
CA SER A 589 -0.18 -10.07 -16.36
C SER A 589 -0.75 -8.75 -15.82
N ARG A 590 -0.27 -7.61 -16.35
CA ARG A 590 -0.86 -6.31 -16.05
C ARG A 590 -2.31 -6.22 -16.55
N GLU A 591 -2.58 -6.76 -17.73
CA GLU A 591 -3.93 -6.82 -18.30
C GLU A 591 -4.86 -7.66 -17.42
N GLU A 592 -4.40 -8.81 -16.94
CA GLU A 592 -5.17 -9.64 -15.98
C GLU A 592 -5.40 -8.91 -14.66
N GLU A 593 -4.41 -8.18 -14.15
CA GLU A 593 -4.56 -7.35 -12.94
C GLU A 593 -5.65 -6.28 -13.09
N PHE A 594 -5.77 -5.67 -14.27
CA PHE A 594 -6.86 -4.72 -14.57
C PHE A 594 -8.21 -5.43 -14.74
N ARG A 595 -8.25 -6.56 -15.46
CA ARG A 595 -9.48 -7.26 -15.84
C ARG A 595 -10.03 -8.25 -14.82
N TRP A 596 -9.25 -8.69 -13.83
CA TRP A 596 -9.70 -9.69 -12.85
C TRP A 596 -9.44 -9.26 -11.42
N GLY A 597 -8.65 -8.21 -11.22
CA GLY A 597 -8.67 -7.46 -9.98
C GLY A 597 -10.03 -6.78 -9.80
N TYR A 598 -10.50 -6.67 -8.56
CA TYR A 598 -11.64 -5.80 -8.28
C TYR A 598 -11.22 -4.34 -8.28
N LEU A 599 -12.18 -3.44 -8.48
CA LEU A 599 -11.97 -2.01 -8.63
C LEU A 599 -12.38 -1.23 -7.38
N ARG A 600 -11.92 0.02 -7.25
CA ARG A 600 -12.58 1.00 -6.39
C ARG A 600 -14.00 1.20 -6.93
N PRO A 601 -15.05 1.09 -6.10
CA PRO A 601 -16.43 1.32 -6.52
C PRO A 601 -16.64 2.69 -7.17
N ALA A 602 -17.49 2.75 -8.20
CA ALA A 602 -18.10 3.98 -8.64
C ALA A 602 -19.12 4.47 -7.61
N ALA A 603 -19.41 5.77 -7.59
CA ALA A 603 -20.36 6.37 -6.63
C ALA A 603 -21.35 7.28 -7.34
N VAL A 604 -22.59 7.28 -6.86
CA VAL A 604 -23.58 8.34 -7.08
C VAL A 604 -23.98 8.86 -5.70
N ILE A 605 -23.85 10.16 -5.47
CA ILE A 605 -24.06 10.75 -4.14
C ILE A 605 -24.98 11.96 -4.29
N ASP A 606 -26.15 11.90 -3.66
CA ASP A 606 -27.09 13.01 -3.62
C ASP A 606 -26.91 13.79 -2.32
N VAL A 607 -26.74 15.11 -2.44
CA VAL A 607 -26.59 16.01 -1.30
C VAL A 607 -27.60 17.15 -1.44
N ALA A 608 -28.36 17.38 -0.37
CA ALA A 608 -29.22 18.55 -0.24
C ALA A 608 -28.93 19.25 1.08
N ALA A 609 -28.78 20.57 1.06
CA ALA A 609 -28.55 21.36 2.24
C ALA A 609 -29.36 22.65 2.23
N SER A 610 -29.67 23.13 3.43
CA SER A 610 -30.29 24.44 3.64
C SER A 610 -29.58 25.21 4.75
N ALA A 611 -29.60 26.53 4.64
CA ALA A 611 -29.11 27.45 5.66
C ALA A 611 -30.08 28.61 5.86
N ASP A 612 -30.04 29.22 7.05
CA ASP A 612 -30.77 30.44 7.35
C ASP A 612 -30.15 31.69 6.67
N ALA A 613 -30.77 32.86 6.87
CA ALA A 613 -30.27 34.10 6.28
C ALA A 613 -28.91 34.57 6.85
N ALA A 614 -28.49 34.04 8.01
CA ALA A 614 -27.18 34.28 8.61
C ALA A 614 -26.13 33.24 8.14
N GLY A 615 -26.50 32.33 7.25
CA GLY A 615 -25.62 31.28 6.74
C GLY A 615 -25.45 30.10 7.70
N GLN A 616 -26.26 29.97 8.76
CA GLN A 616 -26.19 28.80 9.64
C GLN A 616 -26.94 27.61 9.00
N LEU A 617 -26.27 26.46 8.89
CA LEU A 617 -26.86 25.24 8.34
C LEU A 617 -28.07 24.78 9.19
N THR A 618 -29.21 24.56 8.55
CA THR A 618 -30.45 24.11 9.21
C THR A 618 -30.82 22.68 8.85
N GLY A 619 -30.62 22.28 7.58
CA GLY A 619 -30.94 20.96 7.04
C GLY A 619 -29.79 20.36 6.22
N TRP A 620 -29.57 19.05 6.35
CA TRP A 620 -28.59 18.29 5.56
C TRP A 620 -29.08 16.88 5.22
N SER A 621 -29.17 16.54 3.95
CA SER A 621 -29.44 15.18 3.46
C SER A 621 -28.27 14.71 2.61
N PHE A 622 -27.75 13.52 2.88
CA PHE A 622 -26.64 12.91 2.15
C PHE A 622 -26.93 11.43 1.91
N THR A 623 -27.04 11.05 0.64
CA THR A 623 -27.30 9.66 0.24
C THR A 623 -26.16 9.17 -0.64
N ASN A 624 -25.37 8.21 -0.16
CA ASN A 624 -24.39 7.50 -0.97
C ASN A 624 -25.04 6.26 -1.62
N ILE A 625 -24.89 6.12 -2.93
CA ILE A 625 -25.30 4.93 -3.67
C ILE A 625 -24.04 4.20 -4.15
N ASN A 626 -24.00 2.88 -3.92
CA ASN A 626 -22.96 1.91 -4.28
C ASN A 626 -21.64 1.96 -3.49
N SER A 627 -20.98 3.11 -3.40
CA SER A 627 -19.55 3.13 -3.05
C SER A 627 -19.18 2.81 -1.60
N GLY A 628 -20.08 3.07 -0.65
CA GLY A 628 -19.94 2.65 0.75
C GLY A 628 -20.04 3.77 1.79
N ARG A 629 -19.90 3.37 3.07
CA ARG A 629 -20.16 4.22 4.25
C ARG A 629 -18.94 4.92 4.84
N ALA A 630 -17.72 4.58 4.43
CA ALA A 630 -16.52 5.24 4.97
C ALA A 630 -16.58 6.75 4.70
N GLY A 631 -16.38 7.58 5.72
CA GLY A 631 -16.38 9.03 5.63
C GLY A 631 -17.73 9.66 5.27
N ILE A 632 -18.84 8.93 5.45
CA ILE A 632 -20.20 9.37 5.05
C ILE A 632 -20.79 10.45 5.97
N ASP A 633 -20.36 10.49 7.23
CA ASP A 633 -20.85 11.46 8.20
C ASP A 633 -20.37 12.89 7.86
N THR A 634 -21.13 13.88 8.35
CA THR A 634 -20.77 15.30 8.25
C THR A 634 -20.05 15.76 9.53
N PRO A 635 -18.91 16.48 9.44
CA PRO A 635 -18.24 17.03 10.62
C PRO A 635 -18.93 18.30 11.11
N TYR A 636 -19.85 18.82 10.31
CA TYR A 636 -20.46 20.11 10.51
C TYR A 636 -21.67 19.99 11.41
N ARG A 637 -21.83 20.98 12.28
CA ARG A 637 -22.99 21.16 13.13
C ARG A 637 -24.20 21.49 12.25
N VAL A 638 -25.15 20.55 12.17
CA VAL A 638 -26.43 20.72 11.47
C VAL A 638 -27.55 20.16 12.36
N PRO A 639 -28.55 20.98 12.75
CA PRO A 639 -29.62 20.55 13.66
C PRO A 639 -30.47 19.41 13.11
N SER A 640 -30.84 19.46 11.82
CA SER A 640 -31.63 18.42 11.17
C SER A 640 -30.82 17.76 10.06
N ARG A 641 -30.54 16.46 10.19
CA ARG A 641 -29.73 15.72 9.21
C ARG A 641 -30.25 14.32 8.92
N ARG A 642 -30.09 13.89 7.66
CA ARG A 642 -30.35 12.53 7.18
C ARG A 642 -29.14 12.03 6.41
N ILE A 643 -28.53 10.95 6.87
CA ILE A 643 -27.40 10.27 6.21
C ILE A 643 -27.86 8.87 5.82
N ALA A 644 -27.69 8.51 4.55
CA ALA A 644 -28.11 7.22 4.02
C ALA A 644 -27.05 6.61 3.12
N TYR A 645 -26.97 5.28 3.13
CA TYR A 645 -26.20 4.50 2.17
C TYR A 645 -27.08 3.39 1.60
N GLN A 646 -27.17 3.36 0.27
CA GLN A 646 -27.81 2.32 -0.52
C GLN A 646 -26.73 1.53 -1.27
N PRO A 647 -26.40 0.29 -0.86
CA PRO A 647 -25.61 -0.60 -1.70
C PRO A 647 -26.36 -0.88 -3.01
N ALA A 648 -25.61 -1.17 -4.07
CA ALA A 648 -26.15 -1.51 -5.38
C ALA A 648 -25.39 -2.69 -5.98
N ASP A 649 -26.06 -3.49 -6.81
CA ASP A 649 -25.40 -4.49 -7.64
C ASP A 649 -24.50 -3.77 -8.63
N SER A 650 -23.22 -4.14 -8.64
CA SER A 650 -22.22 -3.51 -9.48
C SER A 650 -22.01 -4.30 -10.77
N PRO A 651 -21.97 -3.66 -11.95
CA PRO A 651 -21.71 -4.35 -13.21
C PRO A 651 -20.27 -4.86 -13.35
N LEU A 652 -19.35 -4.39 -12.49
CA LEU A 652 -17.95 -4.80 -12.46
C LEU A 652 -17.58 -5.26 -11.03
N PRO A 653 -16.62 -6.16 -10.85
CA PRO A 653 -16.16 -6.52 -9.53
C PRO A 653 -15.54 -5.30 -8.84
N GLN A 654 -15.97 -5.05 -7.61
CA GLN A 654 -15.54 -3.92 -6.81
C GLN A 654 -15.20 -4.33 -5.38
N GLY A 655 -14.36 -3.55 -4.71
CA GLY A 655 -13.92 -3.85 -3.35
C GLY A 655 -13.13 -2.71 -2.73
N SER A 656 -12.34 -3.03 -1.70
CA SER A 656 -11.58 -2.01 -0.97
C SER A 656 -10.59 -1.28 -1.87
N TYR A 657 -10.50 0.04 -1.78
CA TYR A 657 -9.40 0.87 -2.29
C TYR A 657 -8.85 1.70 -1.13
N ARG A 658 -7.68 2.35 -1.28
CA ARG A 658 -7.12 3.24 -0.27
C ARG A 658 -8.16 4.32 0.11
N ALA A 659 -8.51 4.38 1.39
CA ALA A 659 -9.57 5.21 1.98
C ALA A 659 -11.02 4.79 1.70
N LEU A 660 -11.26 3.63 1.07
CA LEU A 660 -12.60 3.09 0.80
C LEU A 660 -13.50 4.14 0.10
N ALA A 661 -14.73 4.34 0.58
CA ALA A 661 -15.67 5.33 0.07
C ALA A 661 -15.37 6.78 0.52
N ALA A 662 -14.46 6.99 1.48
CA ALA A 662 -14.27 8.29 2.12
C ALA A 662 -13.78 9.37 1.15
N THR A 663 -13.13 8.98 0.05
CA THR A 663 -12.73 9.89 -1.02
C THR A 663 -13.93 10.43 -1.79
N ALA A 664 -14.88 9.56 -2.14
CA ALA A 664 -16.09 9.94 -2.86
C ALA A 664 -17.02 10.75 -1.94
N ASN A 665 -17.18 10.29 -0.70
CA ASN A 665 -17.99 10.98 0.29
C ASN A 665 -17.46 12.37 0.64
N SER A 666 -16.15 12.50 0.86
CA SER A 666 -15.52 13.80 1.11
C SER A 666 -15.56 14.71 -0.12
N PHE A 667 -15.37 14.17 -1.33
CA PHE A 667 -15.53 14.95 -2.56
C PHE A 667 -16.91 15.60 -2.65
N ALA A 668 -17.98 14.81 -2.45
CA ALA A 668 -19.35 15.32 -2.50
C ALA A 668 -19.63 16.32 -1.37
N ARG A 669 -19.34 15.95 -0.12
CA ARG A 669 -19.58 16.78 1.06
C ARG A 669 -18.86 18.12 0.99
N GLU A 670 -17.56 18.11 0.74
CA GLU A 670 -16.74 19.32 0.79
C GLU A 670 -16.91 20.21 -0.45
N SER A 671 -17.28 19.64 -1.60
CA SER A 671 -17.69 20.44 -2.76
C SER A 671 -19.03 21.14 -2.47
N HIS A 672 -20.00 20.41 -1.90
CA HIS A 672 -21.29 20.98 -1.53
C HIS A 672 -21.17 22.05 -0.44
N MET A 673 -20.28 21.84 0.54
CA MET A 673 -19.99 22.81 1.59
C MET A 673 -19.39 24.11 1.03
N ASP A 674 -18.50 24.03 0.03
CA ASP A 674 -18.00 25.23 -0.67
C ASP A 674 -19.11 25.94 -1.44
N GLU A 675 -20.00 25.21 -2.09
CA GLU A 675 -21.14 25.80 -2.78
C GLU A 675 -22.12 26.50 -1.82
N MET A 676 -22.37 25.91 -0.65
CA MET A 676 -23.19 26.54 0.40
C MET A 676 -22.52 27.81 0.96
N ALA A 677 -21.21 27.79 1.20
CA ALA A 677 -20.48 28.99 1.63
C ALA A 677 -20.65 30.13 0.62
N ARG A 678 -20.51 29.83 -0.68
CA ARG A 678 -20.68 30.82 -1.75
C ARG A 678 -22.12 31.30 -1.90
N LEU A 679 -23.09 30.41 -1.74
CA LEU A 679 -24.51 30.77 -1.75
C LEU A 679 -24.85 31.72 -0.58
N ALA A 680 -24.21 31.54 0.56
CA ALA A 680 -24.31 32.43 1.72
C ALA A 680 -23.48 33.72 1.58
N GLY A 681 -22.66 33.87 0.54
CA GLY A 681 -21.72 34.99 0.41
C GLY A 681 -20.60 35.00 1.45
N ALA A 682 -20.30 33.85 2.05
CA ALA A 682 -19.30 33.70 3.09
C ALA A 682 -17.94 33.21 2.54
N ASP A 683 -16.86 33.56 3.25
CA ASP A 683 -15.55 32.97 3.01
C ASP A 683 -15.61 31.44 3.27
N PRO A 684 -15.14 30.59 2.34
CA PRO A 684 -15.22 29.13 2.49
C PRO A 684 -14.45 28.52 3.68
N LEU A 685 -13.37 29.15 4.15
CA LEU A 685 -12.65 28.75 5.36
C LEU A 685 -13.48 29.08 6.61
N VAL A 686 -13.91 30.33 6.73
CA VAL A 686 -14.71 30.83 7.85
C VAL A 686 -16.00 30.04 7.97
N PHE A 687 -16.71 29.84 6.85
CA PHE A 687 -17.95 29.07 6.82
C PHE A 687 -17.76 27.64 7.35
N ARG A 688 -16.63 26.99 7.07
CA ARG A 688 -16.34 25.66 7.66
C ARG A 688 -16.06 25.76 9.14
N LEU A 689 -15.20 26.68 9.57
CA LEU A 689 -14.80 26.86 10.97
C LEU A 689 -15.99 27.18 11.86
N ASP A 690 -16.91 28.03 11.39
CA ASP A 690 -18.12 28.40 12.13
C ASP A 690 -19.05 27.21 12.40
N HIS A 691 -18.99 26.19 11.55
CA HIS A 691 -19.81 24.98 11.65
C HIS A 691 -19.06 23.78 12.26
N LEU A 692 -17.80 23.91 12.69
CA LEU A 692 -17.00 22.81 13.24
C LEU A 692 -16.96 22.83 14.77
N ASP A 693 -17.18 21.67 15.40
CA ASP A 693 -16.95 21.46 16.83
C ASP A 693 -15.61 20.73 17.12
N ASP A 694 -15.05 20.01 16.14
CA ASP A 694 -13.79 19.27 16.29
C ASP A 694 -12.57 20.20 16.12
N GLU A 695 -11.96 20.61 17.24
CA GLU A 695 -10.80 21.50 17.25
C GLU A 695 -9.54 20.89 16.60
N ARG A 696 -9.39 19.56 16.58
CA ARG A 696 -8.28 18.91 15.85
C ARG A 696 -8.46 19.09 14.35
N LEU A 697 -9.70 18.96 13.86
CA LEU A 697 -10.03 19.19 12.46
C LEU A 697 -9.90 20.67 12.09
N ALA A 698 -10.35 21.58 12.98
CA ALA A 698 -10.15 23.01 12.81
C ALA A 698 -8.65 23.39 12.76
N THR A 699 -7.83 22.77 13.62
CA THR A 699 -6.37 22.98 13.63
C THR A 699 -5.74 22.63 12.29
N VAL A 700 -5.99 21.44 11.73
CA VAL A 700 -5.40 21.07 10.42
C VAL A 700 -5.90 21.98 9.30
N LEU A 701 -7.17 22.39 9.35
CA LEU A 701 -7.75 23.30 8.36
C LEU A 701 -7.08 24.69 8.37
N ARG A 702 -6.92 25.29 9.56
CA ARG A 702 -6.18 26.56 9.72
C ARG A 702 -4.74 26.41 9.23
N ARG A 703 -4.04 25.34 9.61
CA ARG A 703 -2.64 25.12 9.19
C ARG A 703 -2.46 24.97 7.68
N ALA A 704 -3.40 24.31 7.00
CA ALA A 704 -3.37 24.23 5.54
C ALA A 704 -3.66 25.59 4.89
N ALA A 705 -4.64 26.34 5.41
CA ALA A 705 -5.00 27.68 4.94
C ALA A 705 -3.85 28.69 5.12
N ASP A 706 -3.24 28.74 6.29
CA ASP A 706 -2.10 29.61 6.60
C ASP A 706 -0.94 29.33 5.62
N ARG A 707 -0.62 28.05 5.40
CA ARG A 707 0.54 27.65 4.59
C ARG A 707 0.34 27.89 3.10
N ILE A 708 -0.88 27.77 2.58
CA ILE A 708 -1.18 28.12 1.19
C ILE A 708 -1.26 29.64 0.97
N GLY A 709 -1.47 30.40 2.05
CA GLY A 709 -1.74 31.84 2.04
C GLY A 709 -3.18 32.14 1.65
N TRP A 710 -4.15 31.67 2.44
CA TRP A 710 -5.59 31.84 2.16
C TRP A 710 -6.06 33.30 2.19
N ASP A 711 -5.38 34.19 2.91
CA ASP A 711 -5.73 35.62 3.00
C ASP A 711 -5.77 36.34 1.64
N ARG A 712 -5.17 35.75 0.60
CA ARG A 712 -5.20 36.26 -0.78
C ARG A 712 -6.14 35.48 -1.71
N HIS A 713 -7.02 34.61 -1.21
CA HIS A 713 -7.83 33.72 -2.04
C HIS A 713 -8.82 34.46 -2.96
N ASP A 714 -9.27 35.64 -2.58
CA ASP A 714 -10.18 36.52 -3.33
C ASP A 714 -9.44 37.51 -4.24
N GLN A 715 -8.12 37.65 -4.05
CA GLN A 715 -7.23 38.52 -4.82
C GLN A 715 -6.45 37.76 -5.91
N GLN A 716 -6.90 36.56 -6.26
CA GLN A 716 -6.24 35.76 -7.30
C GLN A 716 -6.44 36.38 -8.68
N PRO A 717 -5.42 36.33 -9.57
CA PRO A 717 -5.59 36.69 -10.97
C PRO A 717 -6.71 35.89 -11.65
N ALA A 718 -7.26 36.42 -12.75
CA ALA A 718 -8.22 35.67 -13.54
C ALA A 718 -7.67 34.31 -13.97
N GLY A 719 -8.48 33.25 -13.83
CA GLY A 719 -8.06 31.88 -14.11
C GLY A 719 -7.22 31.23 -13.01
N HIS A 720 -6.84 31.94 -11.94
CA HIS A 720 -6.21 31.36 -10.76
C HIS A 720 -7.24 31.13 -9.65
N GLY A 721 -7.04 30.07 -8.86
CA GLY A 721 -7.95 29.74 -7.77
C GLY A 721 -7.24 29.04 -6.63
N LEU A 722 -7.61 29.41 -5.41
CA LEU A 722 -7.30 28.67 -4.20
C LEU A 722 -8.55 27.90 -3.74
N GLY A 723 -8.35 26.66 -3.30
CA GLY A 723 -9.40 25.83 -2.74
C GLY A 723 -8.90 25.03 -1.56
N LEU A 724 -9.79 24.76 -0.62
CA LEU A 724 -9.52 23.93 0.55
C LEU A 724 -10.66 22.95 0.81
N ALA A 725 -10.33 21.89 1.52
CA ALA A 725 -11.27 20.90 2.02
C ALA A 725 -10.70 20.20 3.25
N CYS A 726 -11.57 19.67 4.10
CA CYS A 726 -11.17 18.90 5.27
C CYS A 726 -11.98 17.62 5.44
N GLY A 727 -11.52 16.75 6.34
CA GLY A 727 -12.24 15.56 6.73
C GLY A 727 -11.55 14.80 7.86
N TRP A 728 -12.26 13.84 8.42
CA TRP A 728 -11.74 12.89 9.39
C TRP A 728 -12.14 11.49 8.97
N GLU A 729 -11.23 10.55 9.19
CA GLU A 729 -11.46 9.14 8.91
C GLU A 729 -10.44 8.34 9.73
N LYS A 730 -10.85 7.17 10.24
CA LYS A 730 -9.96 6.23 10.96
C LYS A 730 -9.14 6.88 12.10
N GLY A 731 -9.75 7.85 12.79
CA GLY A 731 -9.14 8.59 13.90
C GLY A 731 -8.22 9.76 13.50
N GLY A 732 -7.79 9.84 12.24
CA GLY A 732 -6.99 10.94 11.72
C GLY A 732 -7.85 12.13 11.27
N ARG A 733 -7.29 13.35 11.33
CA ARG A 733 -7.88 14.58 10.77
C ARG A 733 -6.97 15.13 9.68
N VAL A 734 -7.57 15.56 8.58
CA VAL A 734 -6.83 16.12 7.44
C VAL A 734 -7.48 17.40 6.93
N ALA A 735 -6.65 18.31 6.44
CA ALA A 735 -7.06 19.32 5.48
C ALA A 735 -6.07 19.36 4.31
N THR A 736 -6.57 19.64 3.11
CA THR A 736 -5.74 19.92 1.94
C THR A 736 -6.15 21.26 1.36
N ALA A 737 -5.15 22.08 1.01
CA ALA A 737 -5.31 23.30 0.22
C ALA A 737 -4.60 23.13 -1.13
N ALA A 738 -5.22 23.63 -2.19
CA ALA A 738 -4.75 23.54 -3.55
C ALA A 738 -4.71 24.91 -4.21
N GLU A 739 -3.66 25.16 -4.99
CA GLU A 739 -3.53 26.30 -5.89
C GLU A 739 -3.53 25.80 -7.32
N VAL A 740 -4.40 26.38 -8.16
CA VAL A 740 -4.54 26.00 -9.58
C VAL A 740 -4.55 27.22 -10.47
N ARG A 741 -4.18 27.01 -11.73
CA ARG A 741 -4.40 27.93 -12.85
C ARG A 741 -5.10 27.20 -13.97
N VAL A 742 -6.08 27.84 -14.58
CA VAL A 742 -6.80 27.35 -15.76
C VAL A 742 -6.57 28.34 -16.90
N ASP A 743 -5.98 27.85 -17.99
CA ASP A 743 -5.74 28.65 -19.18
C ASP A 743 -7.04 28.94 -19.95
N ASP A 744 -6.97 29.87 -20.89
CA ASP A 744 -8.14 30.25 -21.71
C ASP A 744 -8.73 29.10 -22.52
N ASP A 745 -7.91 28.13 -22.91
CA ASP A 745 -8.32 26.93 -23.64
C ASP A 745 -8.81 25.78 -22.72
N GLY A 746 -8.98 26.07 -21.43
CA GLY A 746 -9.43 25.15 -20.39
C GLY A 746 -8.33 24.27 -19.79
N ARG A 747 -7.07 24.40 -20.21
CA ARG A 747 -5.98 23.57 -19.67
C ARG A 747 -5.76 23.83 -18.19
N LEU A 748 -5.80 22.77 -17.38
CA LEU A 748 -5.59 22.84 -15.94
C LEU A 748 -4.12 22.66 -15.59
N HIS A 749 -3.60 23.55 -14.75
CA HIS A 749 -2.31 23.45 -14.08
C HIS A 749 -2.54 23.42 -12.58
N VAL A 750 -2.17 22.32 -11.93
CA VAL A 750 -2.07 22.30 -10.46
C VAL A 750 -0.70 22.87 -10.10
N LEU A 751 -0.69 23.97 -9.36
CA LEU A 751 0.54 24.70 -9.06
C LEU A 751 1.14 24.27 -7.72
N ARG A 752 0.30 23.92 -6.75
CA ARG A 752 0.76 23.55 -5.39
C ARG A 752 -0.32 22.78 -4.63
N LEU A 753 0.11 21.86 -3.78
CA LEU A 753 -0.73 21.15 -2.82
C LEU A 753 -0.10 21.21 -1.42
N VAL A 754 -0.91 21.55 -0.42
CA VAL A 754 -0.52 21.57 0.98
C VAL A 754 -1.48 20.68 1.76
N THR A 755 -0.97 19.62 2.41
CA THR A 755 -1.77 18.69 3.19
C THR A 755 -1.33 18.72 4.66
N ALA A 756 -2.21 19.18 5.54
CA ALA A 756 -2.02 19.12 6.98
C ALA A 756 -2.70 17.87 7.55
N PHE A 757 -1.99 17.13 8.41
CA PHE A 757 -2.46 15.87 8.94
C PHE A 757 -2.16 15.72 10.44
N ASP A 758 -3.18 15.34 11.19
CA ASP A 758 -3.12 15.00 12.61
C ASP A 758 -3.48 13.51 12.78
N CYS A 759 -2.53 12.73 13.31
CA CYS A 759 -2.74 11.33 13.66
C CYS A 759 -2.55 11.04 15.14
N GLY A 760 -2.60 12.02 16.04
CA GLY A 760 -2.13 11.81 17.41
C GLY A 760 -0.60 11.74 17.49
N ALA A 761 -0.06 10.96 18.41
CA ALA A 761 1.38 10.79 18.57
C ALA A 761 2.04 10.27 17.28
N VAL A 762 3.05 11.01 16.79
CA VAL A 762 3.81 10.65 15.59
C VAL A 762 4.95 9.72 15.96
N ILE A 763 4.93 8.47 15.47
CA ILE A 763 5.97 7.47 15.80
C ILE A 763 7.26 7.69 15.00
N ASP A 764 7.12 7.92 13.69
CA ASP A 764 8.22 8.18 12.76
C ASP A 764 7.78 9.30 11.81
N PRO A 765 8.19 10.56 12.05
CA PRO A 765 7.79 11.70 11.24
C PRO A 765 8.28 11.61 9.79
N ALA A 766 9.42 10.96 9.53
CA ALA A 766 9.94 10.82 8.17
C ALA A 766 9.08 9.84 7.36
N ASN A 767 8.72 8.69 7.94
CA ASN A 767 7.82 7.74 7.31
C ASN A 767 6.40 8.30 7.18
N LEU A 768 5.89 9.01 8.20
CA LEU A 768 4.56 9.60 8.15
C LEU A 768 4.45 10.65 7.05
N ALA A 769 5.42 11.56 6.94
CA ALA A 769 5.44 12.54 5.85
C ALA A 769 5.42 11.86 4.47
N ASN A 770 6.17 10.76 4.30
CA ASN A 770 6.17 9.97 3.06
C ASN A 770 4.79 9.38 2.74
N GLN A 771 4.08 8.90 3.77
CA GLN A 771 2.71 8.40 3.62
C GLN A 771 1.73 9.50 3.23
N VAL A 772 1.84 10.69 3.85
CA VAL A 772 1.00 11.85 3.55
C VAL A 772 1.25 12.33 2.12
N GLU A 773 2.51 12.56 1.73
CA GLU A 773 2.88 12.96 0.37
C GLU A 773 2.38 11.96 -0.68
N GLY A 774 2.62 10.66 -0.44
CA GLY A 774 2.19 9.60 -1.36
C GLY A 774 0.67 9.49 -1.47
N ALA A 775 -0.06 9.67 -0.35
CA ALA A 775 -1.52 9.71 -0.34
C ALA A 775 -2.06 10.94 -1.09
N THR A 776 -1.43 12.12 -0.91
CA THR A 776 -1.80 13.35 -1.60
C THR A 776 -1.66 13.19 -3.11
N VAL A 777 -0.54 12.64 -3.59
CA VAL A 777 -0.33 12.41 -5.02
C VAL A 777 -1.21 11.29 -5.57
N MET A 778 -1.47 10.22 -4.82
CA MET A 778 -2.44 9.21 -5.25
C MET A 778 -3.86 9.80 -5.36
N GLY A 779 -4.23 10.71 -4.46
CA GLY A 779 -5.49 11.46 -4.51
C GLY A 779 -5.59 12.36 -5.73
N LEU A 780 -4.47 12.96 -6.17
CA LEU A 780 -4.40 13.79 -7.38
C LEU A 780 -4.81 13.01 -8.64
N GLY A 781 -4.32 11.78 -8.81
CA GLY A 781 -4.69 10.94 -9.95
C GLY A 781 -6.17 10.60 -9.98
N GLY A 782 -6.70 10.12 -8.84
CA GLY A 782 -8.12 9.85 -8.64
C GLY A 782 -9.02 11.07 -8.85
N ALA A 783 -8.54 12.26 -8.53
CA ALA A 783 -9.26 13.51 -8.73
C ALA A 783 -9.26 13.94 -10.20
N LEU A 784 -8.12 13.82 -10.89
CA LEU A 784 -7.96 14.48 -12.19
C LEU A 784 -8.24 13.59 -13.40
N PHE A 785 -7.84 12.32 -13.43
CA PHE A 785 -7.87 11.55 -14.69
C PHE A 785 -7.98 10.03 -14.55
N GLU A 786 -7.83 9.45 -13.36
CA GLU A 786 -7.97 8.00 -13.20
C GLU A 786 -9.43 7.56 -13.37
N GLN A 787 -9.68 6.72 -14.37
CA GLN A 787 -10.97 6.09 -14.60
C GLN A 787 -10.81 4.78 -15.38
N VAL A 788 -11.62 3.79 -15.03
CA VAL A 788 -11.80 2.57 -15.83
C VAL A 788 -12.82 2.86 -16.94
N ASP A 789 -12.40 2.63 -18.18
CA ASP A 789 -13.30 2.62 -19.33
C ASP A 789 -13.76 1.18 -19.57
N PHE A 790 -15.05 0.98 -19.77
CA PHE A 790 -15.64 -0.35 -19.94
C PHE A 790 -16.91 -0.32 -20.79
N ALA A 791 -17.24 -1.45 -21.39
CA ALA A 791 -18.55 -1.71 -21.96
C ALA A 791 -18.75 -3.22 -22.10
N ASP A 792 -20.01 -3.67 -22.03
CA ASP A 792 -20.38 -5.08 -22.22
C ASP A 792 -19.57 -6.04 -21.31
N GLY A 793 -19.28 -5.60 -20.08
CA GLY A 793 -18.49 -6.36 -19.10
C GLY A 793 -16.98 -6.43 -19.41
N VAL A 794 -16.49 -5.67 -20.39
CA VAL A 794 -15.06 -5.65 -20.77
C VAL A 794 -14.43 -4.31 -20.40
N ILE A 795 -13.31 -4.35 -19.68
CA ILE A 795 -12.47 -3.17 -19.45
C ILE A 795 -11.64 -2.88 -20.71
N ARG A 796 -11.86 -1.69 -21.29
CA ARG A 796 -11.31 -1.25 -22.59
C ARG A 796 -9.92 -0.63 -22.49
N ASN A 797 -9.53 -0.15 -21.31
CA ASN A 797 -8.23 0.48 -21.06
C ASN A 797 -7.34 -0.35 -20.10
N ALA A 798 -7.33 -1.68 -20.24
CA ALA A 798 -6.62 -2.61 -19.37
C ALA A 798 -5.07 -2.65 -19.56
N SER A 799 -4.43 -1.49 -19.76
CA SER A 799 -2.99 -1.35 -20.03
C SER A 799 -2.47 -0.03 -19.43
N LEU A 800 -1.18 0.04 -19.09
CA LEU A 800 -0.57 1.31 -18.62
C LEU A 800 -0.29 2.33 -19.74
N SER A 801 -0.44 1.92 -21.00
CA SER A 801 -0.44 2.85 -22.12
C SER A 801 -1.78 3.59 -22.28
N GLN A 802 -2.86 3.05 -21.72
CA GLN A 802 -4.23 3.58 -21.84
C GLN A 802 -4.79 4.09 -20.50
N TYR A 803 -4.62 3.32 -19.41
CA TYR A 803 -4.97 3.74 -18.06
C TYR A 803 -3.87 4.59 -17.46
N ARG A 804 -4.18 5.84 -17.15
CA ARG A 804 -3.22 6.80 -16.63
C ARG A 804 -3.25 6.82 -15.10
N VAL A 805 -2.08 6.80 -14.48
CA VAL A 805 -1.84 7.13 -13.06
C VAL A 805 -0.84 8.31 -13.01
N PRO A 806 -0.72 9.03 -11.88
CA PRO A 806 0.25 10.11 -11.75
C PRO A 806 1.66 9.65 -12.09
N ARG A 807 2.34 10.45 -12.93
CA ARG A 807 3.77 10.36 -13.27
C ARG A 807 4.50 11.60 -12.74
N LEU A 808 5.83 11.57 -12.75
CA LEU A 808 6.67 12.67 -12.26
C LEU A 808 6.20 14.06 -12.76
N PRO A 809 5.97 14.29 -14.07
CA PRO A 809 5.55 15.62 -14.57
C PRO A 809 4.14 16.05 -14.15
N ASP A 810 3.32 15.13 -13.65
CA ASP A 810 1.97 15.44 -13.17
C ASP A 810 2.00 15.98 -11.74
N VAL A 811 3.11 15.81 -11.02
CA VAL A 811 3.20 16.06 -9.57
C VAL A 811 3.70 17.48 -9.32
N PRO A 812 2.84 18.39 -8.82
CA PRO A 812 3.26 19.73 -8.41
C PRO A 812 4.11 19.66 -7.13
N PRO A 813 4.66 20.79 -6.67
CA PRO A 813 5.10 20.91 -5.28
C PRO A 813 4.01 20.42 -4.31
N VAL A 814 4.36 19.43 -3.48
CA VAL A 814 3.50 18.85 -2.43
C VAL A 814 4.18 19.07 -1.09
N GLU A 815 3.44 19.61 -0.13
CA GLU A 815 3.92 19.86 1.22
C GLU A 815 3.07 19.14 2.25
N ALA A 816 3.70 18.35 3.12
CA ALA A 816 3.07 17.70 4.26
C ALA A 816 3.33 18.49 5.56
N ILE A 817 2.27 18.85 6.27
CA ILE A 817 2.35 19.44 7.62
C ILE A 817 1.87 18.40 8.62
N LEU A 818 2.76 17.94 9.48
CA LEU A 818 2.43 16.98 10.54
C LEU A 818 2.06 17.74 11.82
N ILE A 819 0.91 17.42 12.40
CA ILE A 819 0.49 17.90 13.71
C ILE A 819 0.72 16.76 14.70
N ASP A 820 1.80 16.88 15.46
CA ASP A 820 2.14 15.91 16.50
C ASP A 820 1.39 16.21 17.80
N ARG A 821 0.86 15.16 18.43
CA ARG A 821 0.07 15.21 19.67
C ARG A 821 0.45 14.02 20.55
N PRO A 822 1.57 14.11 21.30
CA PRO A 822 2.06 12.99 22.11
C PRO A 822 1.04 12.54 23.19
N ASP A 823 0.14 13.43 23.59
CA ASP A 823 -0.96 13.16 24.54
C ASP A 823 -2.11 12.33 23.94
N GLN A 824 -2.10 12.05 22.64
CA GLN A 824 -3.17 11.37 21.93
C GLN A 824 -2.69 10.04 21.32
N PRO A 825 -3.52 8.98 21.33
CA PRO A 825 -3.15 7.72 20.69
C PRO A 825 -2.93 7.90 19.19
N SER A 826 -1.93 7.20 18.67
CA SER A 826 -1.58 7.23 17.25
C SER A 826 -2.63 6.54 16.38
N ALA A 827 -3.14 7.25 15.38
CA ALA A 827 -3.97 6.75 14.30
C ALA A 827 -3.10 6.30 13.10
N GLY A 828 -3.63 5.49 12.19
CA GLY A 828 -2.87 5.11 11.00
C GLY A 828 -2.85 6.20 9.91
N GLY A 829 -1.64 6.61 9.49
CA GLY A 829 -1.44 7.66 8.48
C GLY A 829 -1.61 7.26 7.02
N GLY A 830 -2.02 6.02 6.74
CA GLY A 830 -2.07 5.49 5.38
C GLY A 830 -3.20 6.08 4.52
N GLU A 831 -4.41 6.25 5.05
CA GLU A 831 -5.59 6.46 4.20
C GLU A 831 -6.18 7.87 4.27
N THR A 832 -6.31 8.41 5.48
CA THR A 832 -6.98 9.69 5.75
C THR A 832 -6.40 10.87 4.95
N PRO A 833 -5.07 11.02 4.75
CA PRO A 833 -4.56 12.16 3.99
C PRO A 833 -5.11 12.30 2.56
N LEU A 834 -5.57 11.20 1.97
CA LEU A 834 -6.04 11.15 0.58
C LEU A 834 -7.41 11.84 0.37
N ILE A 835 -8.27 11.90 1.41
CA ILE A 835 -9.71 12.17 1.23
C ILE A 835 -10.02 13.64 0.92
N ALA A 836 -9.13 14.56 1.29
CA ALA A 836 -9.31 16.00 1.12
C ALA A 836 -8.78 16.55 -0.22
N VAL A 837 -8.04 15.74 -0.98
CA VAL A 837 -7.35 16.21 -2.21
C VAL A 837 -8.35 16.58 -3.31
N ALA A 838 -9.24 15.64 -3.65
CA ALA A 838 -10.23 15.84 -4.71
C ALA A 838 -11.14 17.07 -4.48
N PRO A 839 -11.78 17.23 -3.30
CA PRO A 839 -12.59 18.43 -3.06
C PRO A 839 -11.78 19.72 -3.02
N ALA A 840 -10.54 19.73 -2.49
CA ALA A 840 -9.70 20.93 -2.51
C ALA A 840 -9.41 21.38 -3.95
N LEU A 841 -9.09 20.44 -4.85
CA LEU A 841 -8.90 20.71 -6.28
C LEU A 841 -10.20 21.20 -6.94
N ALA A 842 -11.34 20.55 -6.67
CA ALA A 842 -12.63 20.96 -7.23
C ALA A 842 -13.01 22.38 -6.79
N ASN A 843 -12.73 22.74 -5.53
CA ASN A 843 -12.97 24.09 -4.99
C ASN A 843 -12.03 25.12 -5.61
N ALA A 844 -10.75 24.78 -5.81
CA ALA A 844 -9.78 25.64 -6.46
C ALA A 844 -10.15 25.89 -7.94
N ILE A 845 -10.58 24.85 -8.66
CA ILE A 845 -11.07 24.97 -10.04
C ILE A 845 -12.34 25.83 -10.10
N ARG A 846 -13.27 25.66 -9.16
CA ARG A 846 -14.47 26.49 -9.06
C ARG A 846 -14.14 27.96 -8.82
N ALA A 847 -13.13 28.24 -7.98
CA ALA A 847 -12.65 29.60 -7.73
C ALA A 847 -12.02 30.21 -9.00
N ALA A 848 -11.22 29.43 -9.73
CA ALA A 848 -10.55 29.86 -10.96
C ALA A 848 -11.50 30.09 -12.15
N THR A 849 -12.55 29.28 -12.28
CA THR A 849 -13.35 29.19 -13.52
C THR A 849 -14.78 29.70 -13.40
N GLY A 850 -15.32 29.83 -12.19
CA GLY A 850 -16.75 30.06 -12.01
C GLY A 850 -17.61 28.78 -12.10
N THR A 851 -17.08 27.68 -12.65
CA THR A 851 -17.84 26.46 -12.93
C THR A 851 -17.65 25.41 -11.84
N ARG A 852 -18.74 24.80 -11.36
CA ARG A 852 -18.68 23.67 -10.42
C ARG A 852 -18.70 22.35 -11.18
N ILE A 853 -17.64 21.57 -11.05
CA ILE A 853 -17.57 20.20 -11.53
C ILE A 853 -18.02 19.26 -10.41
N ARG A 854 -19.02 18.40 -10.68
CA ARG A 854 -19.60 17.46 -9.71
C ARG A 854 -19.30 15.98 -10.03
N SER A 855 -18.54 15.70 -11.08
CA SER A 855 -18.16 14.34 -11.46
C SER A 855 -16.64 14.21 -11.48
N MET A 856 -16.11 13.15 -10.86
CA MET A 856 -14.71 12.76 -10.99
C MET A 856 -14.55 11.65 -12.04
N PRO A 857 -13.51 11.72 -12.88
CA PRO A 857 -12.39 12.68 -12.84
C PRO A 857 -12.75 14.11 -13.27
N LEU A 858 -12.11 15.10 -12.64
CA LEU A 858 -12.35 16.54 -12.85
C LEU A 858 -11.79 17.05 -14.18
N ALA A 859 -10.71 16.47 -14.67
CA ALA A 859 -9.99 16.91 -15.87
C ALA A 859 -9.41 15.71 -16.65
N PRO A 860 -10.24 14.75 -17.12
CA PRO A 860 -9.77 13.48 -17.71
C PRO A 860 -8.78 13.66 -18.86
N ASN A 861 -8.95 14.73 -19.63
CA ASN A 861 -8.10 15.08 -20.78
C ASN A 861 -7.13 16.24 -20.47
N GLY A 862 -6.90 16.55 -19.20
CA GLY A 862 -6.11 17.69 -18.74
C GLY A 862 -6.78 19.06 -18.92
N LYS A 863 -8.08 19.05 -19.24
CA LYS A 863 -8.89 20.27 -19.47
C LYS A 863 -10.14 20.28 -18.60
N VAL A 864 -10.58 21.48 -18.24
CA VAL A 864 -11.82 21.77 -17.52
C VAL A 864 -12.66 22.78 -18.31
N SER A 865 -13.98 22.70 -18.19
CA SER A 865 -14.90 23.68 -18.79
C SER A 865 -14.85 25.02 -18.03
N ARG A 866 -14.97 26.13 -18.74
CA ARG A 866 -15.15 27.49 -18.17
C ARG A 866 -16.59 27.97 -18.37
N ALA A 867 -17.09 28.79 -17.44
CA ALA A 867 -18.43 29.37 -17.48
C ALA A 867 -18.51 30.57 -18.43
#